data_AF-A0A2P4ZHP9-F1
#
_entry.id   AF-A0A2P4ZHP9-F1
#
_cell.length_a   1.000
_cell.length_b   1.000
_cell.length_c   1.000
_cell.angle_alpha   90.00
_cell.angle_beta   90.00
_cell.angle_gamma   90.00
#
_symmetry.space_group_name_H-M   'P 1'
#
loop_
_entity.id
_entity.type
_entity.pdbx_description
1 polymer ?
#
loop_
_entity_poly.entity_id
_entity_poly.type
_entity_poly.pdbx_seq_one_letter_code
_entity_poly.pdbx_strand_id
1 'polypeptide(L)'
;MPVVTPEKLASLQKQSQDVRNICILAHVDHGKTSLTDALLATNGIISPKLAGKIRYLDSRPDEQTRGITMESSAISLYFSMLRRSAPDATPEAKEYLINLIDSPGHIDFSSEVSTASRLCDGAVVLVDAVEGVCSQTVTVLRQSWIEKLKPLLVINKIDRLVTELKMTPQEAYVHLSKLLEQVNAVLGSFFQGERMEEDLNWRERMEERVNATAATKASTASDTASEISGDLQFEELDDEDLYFAPEKNNVIFSSAIDGWAFTCRQFASLYEKKLGIKRGIMERCLWGNFYLDPKTKKVLGQKHLKGRNLKPMFVQLVLEPVWTVYQATIGADGGRGDPALLEKVTKSLNITIAPHILRARDPRLLLTTVFASWLPLSTALLVSVIESLPSPPTAQAERLPDVIDESPDAQFINKSVRDAMVSFRTDKSDPVVAYVSKMVSIPESELPENKRRTGQMTGEEARELARQKRAAAAALAAANNPSEEDMMTQALETVNIDDITPAAEEEKIDPEHLIGFARIFSGTLSVGDTLYVIPPKWSPANPHADPEPQQITVKSLYMFMGRSLEALNSVPAGVVFGIGGLEGKILKSGTLCSTLEGAVNLAGISLAGKPIVRVALEPVNPADLDKMIQGLHLLVQSDPCAEYEQFASGEHVLLTAGELHLERCLLDLKERFARCDIQAGAPIVPYRETIVKAEEMRPPANKELGRGTIVSSTSSKQVNLTLRVQPLPTNVTEFLLKNGDAIKRLYNVRKLVEEEGEESNEEAIEADTELTAGAALSVEELKTQLQKELETGKGREGWKGLVDRIAGFGPRRTGPNLLIDATKDGILPKIFAAAKAPDAIPGSDDKLNPSHLSDKITYAFQLGTAQGPLCNEPMQGVAVFIEDVSLNLSEDDTSARDKLNRLTGEVIKAFQSSLRAAFLDWSPRLMLAMYTVEIQTSTEVLGRVYDVLTRRRGRVVSEAMKEGTPFFTIQAMLPVAESFGFADEMRKRTSGAAQPQLIFAGFEILDEDPFWVPFTEDDLEDLGELADKENVAKRYMDGVRKKKGLLVEGRTVARDAEKQKTLKR
;
A
#
# COMPACT_ATOMS: atom_id res chain seq x y z
N MET A 1 23.40 3.87 26.75
CA MET A 1 22.58 3.74 27.98
C MET A 1 22.74 2.31 28.51
N PRO A 2 22.49 2.00 29.79
CA PRO A 2 22.51 0.61 30.24
C PRO A 2 21.40 -0.19 29.55
N VAL A 3 21.61 -1.50 29.37
CA VAL A 3 20.59 -2.43 28.86
C VAL A 3 19.43 -2.46 29.86
N VAL A 4 18.23 -2.19 29.39
CA VAL A 4 17.02 -2.08 30.21
C VAL A 4 16.32 -3.43 30.28
N THR A 5 15.84 -3.80 31.46
CA THR A 5 15.10 -5.06 31.64
C THR A 5 13.70 -4.97 31.02
N PRO A 6 13.16 -6.07 30.44
CA PRO A 6 11.80 -6.09 29.90
C PRO A 6 10.73 -5.66 30.92
N GLU A 7 10.91 -6.00 32.19
CA GLU A 7 10.02 -5.59 33.28
C GLU A 7 9.92 -4.06 33.42
N LYS A 8 11.03 -3.35 33.23
CA LYS A 8 11.06 -1.89 33.27
C LYS A 8 10.30 -1.30 32.08
N LEU A 9 10.47 -1.86 30.87
CA LEU A 9 9.71 -1.44 29.69
C LEU A 9 8.20 -1.66 29.89
N ALA A 10 7.80 -2.82 30.41
CA ALA A 10 6.40 -3.12 30.73
C ALA A 10 5.83 -2.16 31.80
N SER A 11 6.65 -1.68 32.75
CA SER A 11 6.22 -0.67 33.72
C SER A 11 5.95 0.69 33.07
N LEU A 12 6.76 1.08 32.08
CA LEU A 12 6.61 2.34 31.35
C LEU A 12 5.41 2.33 30.40
N GLN A 13 5.01 1.16 29.88
CA GLN A 13 3.79 1.03 29.08
C GLN A 13 2.53 1.53 29.82
N LYS A 14 2.51 1.45 31.16
CA LYS A 14 1.40 1.96 31.99
C LYS A 14 1.34 3.50 32.06
N GLN A 15 2.42 4.18 31.70
CA GLN A 15 2.52 5.64 31.72
C GLN A 15 2.23 6.21 30.32
N SER A 16 0.97 6.22 29.91
CA SER A 16 0.55 6.58 28.54
C SER A 16 1.05 7.95 28.05
N GLN A 17 1.22 8.93 28.95
CA GLN A 17 1.73 10.27 28.60
C GLN A 17 3.20 10.26 28.14
N ASP A 18 3.96 9.26 28.58
CA ASP A 18 5.40 9.14 28.35
C ASP A 18 5.73 8.04 27.31
N VAL A 19 4.70 7.55 26.61
CA VAL A 19 4.82 6.67 25.44
C VAL A 19 4.81 7.51 24.16
N ARG A 20 5.59 7.10 23.16
CA ARG A 20 5.48 7.60 21.77
C ARG A 20 5.44 6.41 20.81
N ASN A 21 4.41 6.33 19.96
CA ASN A 21 4.34 5.36 18.87
C ASN A 21 4.72 6.05 17.57
N ILE A 22 5.85 5.66 16.97
CA ILE A 22 6.38 6.30 15.77
C ILE A 22 6.65 5.26 14.68
N CYS A 23 6.41 5.64 13.43
CA CYS A 23 6.92 4.90 12.27
C CYS A 23 8.01 5.72 11.57
N ILE A 24 9.02 5.05 11.03
CA ILE A 24 9.95 5.69 10.09
C ILE A 24 9.44 5.44 8.67
N LEU A 25 9.22 6.52 7.93
CA LEU A 25 8.77 6.49 6.54
C LEU A 25 9.84 7.11 5.64
N ALA A 26 10.25 6.40 4.60
CA ALA A 26 11.32 6.84 3.72
C ALA A 26 11.18 6.21 2.34
N HIS A 27 11.72 6.88 1.32
CA HIS A 27 12.04 6.24 0.03
C HIS A 27 13.18 5.23 0.22
N VAL A 28 13.29 4.26 -0.70
CA VAL A 28 14.39 3.28 -0.73
C VAL A 28 15.75 4.00 -0.63
N ASP A 29 16.68 3.43 0.12
CA ASP A 29 18.05 3.97 0.24
C ASP A 29 18.19 5.39 0.81
N HIS A 30 17.14 6.06 1.30
CA HIS A 30 17.26 7.34 2.04
C HIS A 30 17.94 7.21 3.43
N GLY A 31 18.41 6.00 3.79
CA GLY A 31 19.18 5.74 5.01
C GLY A 31 18.33 5.40 6.24
N LYS A 32 17.11 4.89 6.04
CA LYS A 32 16.20 4.38 7.08
C LYS A 32 16.88 3.35 7.98
N THR A 33 17.39 2.27 7.41
CA THR A 33 18.01 1.17 8.18
C THR A 33 19.23 1.64 8.97
N SER A 34 20.05 2.52 8.39
CA SER A 34 21.20 3.12 9.09
C SER A 34 20.77 4.01 10.25
N LEU A 35 19.69 4.77 10.09
CA LEU A 35 19.12 5.59 11.16
C LEU A 35 18.61 4.70 12.30
N THR A 36 17.87 3.65 11.97
CA THR A 36 17.29 2.73 12.95
C THR A 36 18.39 1.99 13.72
N ASP A 37 19.41 1.46 13.04
CA ASP A 37 20.56 0.83 13.69
C ASP A 37 21.27 1.79 14.68
N ALA A 38 21.40 3.07 14.33
CA ALA A 38 21.99 4.06 15.24
C ALA A 38 21.15 4.23 16.52
N LEU A 39 19.82 4.19 16.43
CA LEU A 39 18.93 4.20 17.61
C LEU A 39 19.09 2.96 18.50
N LEU A 40 19.22 1.80 17.88
CA LEU A 40 19.43 0.52 18.57
C LEU A 40 20.77 0.48 19.30
N ALA A 41 21.82 1.04 18.69
CA ALA A 41 23.15 1.10 19.29
C ALA A 41 23.18 1.93 20.58
N THR A 42 22.43 3.04 20.62
CA THR A 42 22.36 3.92 21.79
C THR A 42 21.62 3.26 22.97
N ASN A 43 20.63 2.41 22.66
CA ASN A 43 19.89 1.59 23.61
C ASN A 43 20.67 0.34 24.09
N GLY A 44 21.86 0.08 23.54
CA GLY A 44 22.70 -1.05 23.92
C GLY A 44 22.21 -2.40 23.38
N ILE A 45 21.28 -2.39 22.42
CA ILE A 45 20.76 -3.60 21.76
C ILE A 45 21.80 -4.16 20.79
N ILE A 46 22.46 -3.26 20.05
CA ILE A 46 23.59 -3.59 19.20
C ILE A 46 24.83 -2.80 19.62
N SER A 47 26.01 -3.28 19.25
CA SER A 47 27.25 -2.52 19.51
C SER A 47 27.35 -1.32 18.56
N PRO A 48 27.87 -0.15 19.00
CA PRO A 48 28.04 1.02 18.14
C PRO A 48 28.91 0.80 16.89
N LYS A 49 29.83 -0.18 16.91
CA LYS A 49 30.67 -0.53 15.76
C LYS A 49 29.91 -1.26 14.65
N LEU A 50 28.80 -1.87 15.00
CA LEU A 50 27.94 -2.68 14.13
C LEU A 50 26.74 -1.88 13.60
N ALA A 51 26.50 -0.70 14.14
CA ALA A 51 25.44 0.21 13.71
C ALA A 51 25.63 0.60 12.22
N GLY A 52 24.56 0.48 11.43
CA GLY A 52 24.54 0.81 10.01
C GLY A 52 25.15 -0.28 9.12
N LYS A 53 25.60 -1.41 9.70
CA LYS A 53 26.17 -2.54 8.96
C LYS A 53 25.35 -3.81 9.11
N ILE A 54 24.84 -4.08 10.31
CA ILE A 54 24.10 -5.31 10.59
C ILE A 54 22.68 -5.26 10.04
N ARG A 55 22.05 -4.08 10.00
CA ARG A 55 20.64 -3.95 9.64
C ARG A 55 19.77 -4.81 10.54
N TYR A 56 19.79 -4.52 11.83
CA TYR A 56 19.29 -5.45 12.86
C TYR A 56 17.81 -5.82 12.67
N LEU A 57 16.98 -4.88 12.22
CA LEU A 57 15.56 -5.10 11.99
C LEU A 57 15.26 -5.86 10.68
N ASP A 58 16.20 -5.87 9.72
CA ASP A 58 16.10 -6.69 8.52
C ASP A 58 16.46 -8.14 8.93
N SER A 59 15.48 -8.85 9.47
CA SER A 59 15.68 -10.19 10.06
C SER A 59 15.87 -11.27 9.01
N ARG A 60 15.30 -11.06 7.81
CA ARG A 60 15.26 -12.06 6.75
C ARG A 60 16.57 -12.08 5.93
N PRO A 61 17.06 -13.25 5.49
CA PRO A 61 18.29 -13.34 4.69
C PRO A 61 18.23 -12.61 3.34
N ASP A 62 17.05 -12.62 2.70
CA ASP A 62 16.77 -11.94 1.44
C ASP A 62 16.79 -10.41 1.58
N GLU A 63 16.24 -9.86 2.67
CA GLU A 63 16.35 -8.43 3.01
C GLU A 63 17.80 -7.98 3.16
N GLN A 64 18.61 -8.75 3.89
CA GLN A 64 20.03 -8.45 4.09
C GLN A 64 20.83 -8.50 2.79
N THR A 65 20.53 -9.46 1.91
CA THR A 65 21.22 -9.65 0.63
C THR A 65 20.86 -8.54 -0.37
N ARG A 66 19.57 -8.21 -0.49
CA ARG A 66 19.09 -7.16 -1.39
C ARG A 66 19.36 -5.76 -0.86
N GLY A 67 19.50 -5.64 0.45
CA GLY A 67 19.71 -4.38 1.14
C GLY A 67 18.47 -3.50 1.20
N ILE A 68 17.28 -4.08 1.19
CA ILE A 68 16.00 -3.37 1.30
C ILE A 68 15.14 -4.03 2.38
N THR A 69 14.41 -3.21 3.15
CA THR A 69 13.41 -3.71 4.09
C THR A 69 12.15 -4.08 3.33
N MET A 70 11.62 -5.28 3.56
CA MET A 70 10.44 -5.84 2.91
C MET A 70 9.30 -6.05 3.91
N GLU A 71 9.60 -6.31 5.18
CA GLU A 71 8.61 -6.54 6.23
C GLU A 71 8.69 -5.49 7.34
N SER A 72 7.55 -5.00 7.82
CA SER A 72 7.54 -4.05 8.94
C SER A 72 7.90 -4.74 10.25
N SER A 73 8.89 -4.19 10.97
CA SER A 73 9.37 -4.69 12.26
C SER A 73 9.20 -3.65 13.37
N ALA A 74 8.77 -4.08 14.55
CA ALA A 74 8.55 -3.21 15.71
C ALA A 74 9.57 -3.44 16.82
N ILE A 75 9.96 -2.36 17.50
CA ILE A 75 10.88 -2.40 18.63
C ILE A 75 10.58 -1.31 19.65
N SER A 76 10.59 -1.67 20.94
CA SER A 76 10.45 -0.71 22.04
C SER A 76 11.82 -0.20 22.50
N LEU A 77 12.00 1.12 22.49
CA LEU A 77 13.22 1.83 22.89
C LEU A 77 12.99 2.59 24.20
N TYR A 78 14.03 2.61 25.04
CA TYR A 78 14.05 3.37 26.28
C TYR A 78 14.82 4.67 26.10
N PHE A 79 14.27 5.78 26.58
CA PHE A 79 14.98 7.04 26.61
C PHE A 79 14.74 7.77 27.92
N SER A 80 15.79 8.38 28.47
CA SER A 80 15.70 9.21 29.67
C SER A 80 16.33 10.57 29.40
N MET A 81 15.61 11.63 29.75
CA MET A 81 16.08 13.01 29.64
C MET A 81 15.84 13.78 30.93
N LEU A 82 16.76 14.68 31.25
CA LEU A 82 16.61 15.58 32.39
C LEU A 82 15.61 16.69 32.05
N ARG A 83 14.49 16.75 32.77
CA ARG A 83 13.52 17.85 32.70
C ARG A 83 13.62 18.73 33.93
N ARG A 84 13.32 20.01 33.75
CA ARG A 84 13.13 20.95 34.85
C ARG A 84 11.66 21.32 34.89
N SER A 85 11.01 21.14 36.03
CA SER A 85 9.60 21.52 36.24
C SER A 85 9.43 23.04 36.28
N ALA A 86 10.48 23.79 36.63
CA ALA A 86 10.55 25.25 36.60
C ALA A 86 11.99 25.72 36.29
N PRO A 87 12.23 26.97 35.83
CA PRO A 87 13.55 27.47 35.46
C PRO A 87 14.63 27.28 36.54
N ASP A 88 14.22 27.42 37.81
CA ASP A 88 15.06 27.32 39.01
C ASP A 88 15.03 25.94 39.70
N ALA A 89 14.25 24.98 39.18
CA ALA A 89 14.13 23.64 39.76
C ALA A 89 15.32 22.75 39.38
N THR A 90 15.67 21.82 40.28
CA THR A 90 16.66 20.78 40.01
C THR A 90 16.21 19.91 38.83
N PRO A 91 17.11 19.56 37.89
CA PRO A 91 16.75 18.67 36.78
C PRO A 91 16.42 17.27 37.31
N GLU A 92 15.23 16.76 37.00
CA GLU A 92 14.79 15.40 37.30
C GLU A 92 14.85 14.53 36.05
N ALA A 93 15.26 13.27 36.22
CA ALA A 93 15.28 12.31 35.12
C ALA A 93 13.85 11.86 34.81
N LYS A 94 13.36 12.19 33.62
CA LYS A 94 12.08 11.71 33.11
C LYS A 94 12.33 10.65 32.05
N GLU A 95 11.68 9.51 32.24
CA GLU A 95 11.82 8.31 31.43
C GLU A 95 10.68 8.23 30.39
N TYR A 96 10.99 7.71 29.22
CA TYR A 96 10.08 7.60 28.08
C TYR A 96 10.23 6.25 27.41
N LEU A 97 9.12 5.73 26.88
CA LEU A 97 9.05 4.53 26.06
C LEU A 97 8.72 4.93 24.63
N ILE A 98 9.55 4.55 23.67
CA ILE A 98 9.34 4.87 22.26
C ILE A 98 9.16 3.56 21.50
N ASN A 99 7.93 3.29 21.06
CA ASN A 99 7.64 2.18 20.18
C ASN A 99 7.92 2.62 18.75
N LEU A 100 8.98 2.06 18.18
CA LEU A 100 9.45 2.34 16.83
C LEU A 100 8.99 1.21 15.91
N ILE A 101 8.27 1.56 14.84
CA ILE A 101 7.95 0.65 13.73
C ILE A 101 8.81 1.05 12.53
N ASP A 102 9.67 0.13 12.10
CA ASP A 102 10.45 0.30 10.88
C ASP A 102 9.64 -0.24 9.70
N SER A 103 9.20 0.64 8.81
CA SER A 103 8.33 0.29 7.67
C SER A 103 9.16 0.10 6.39
N PRO A 104 8.74 -0.74 5.42
CA PRO A 104 9.49 -0.93 4.20
C PRO A 104 9.53 0.33 3.35
N GLY A 105 10.65 0.52 2.64
CA GLY A 105 10.87 1.69 1.81
C GLY A 105 10.52 1.49 0.35
N HIS A 106 10.02 0.32 -0.09
CA HIS A 106 9.75 0.01 -1.51
C HIS A 106 8.24 0.02 -1.79
N ILE A 107 7.84 0.43 -3.01
CA ILE A 107 6.43 0.64 -3.37
C ILE A 107 5.58 -0.65 -3.39
N ASP A 108 6.18 -1.77 -3.81
CA ASP A 108 5.55 -3.10 -3.78
C ASP A 108 5.11 -3.53 -2.36
N PHE A 109 5.67 -2.91 -1.32
CA PHE A 109 5.31 -3.14 0.08
C PHE A 109 4.59 -1.92 0.70
N SER A 110 3.92 -1.11 -0.11
CA SER A 110 3.12 0.04 0.37
C SER A 110 1.99 -0.36 1.31
N SER A 111 1.42 -1.55 1.14
CA SER A 111 0.44 -2.12 2.07
C SER A 111 1.02 -2.29 3.48
N GLU A 112 2.25 -2.80 3.60
CA GLU A 112 2.99 -2.90 4.86
C GLU A 112 3.18 -1.51 5.51
N VAL A 113 3.55 -0.50 4.72
CA VAL A 113 3.67 0.89 5.21
C VAL A 113 2.33 1.43 5.75
N SER A 114 1.23 1.16 5.06
CA SER A 114 -0.12 1.52 5.51
C SER A 114 -0.47 0.82 6.83
N THR A 115 -0.25 -0.49 6.95
CA THR A 115 -0.54 -1.23 8.19
C THR A 115 0.29 -0.75 9.38
N ALA A 116 1.56 -0.36 9.15
CA ALA A 116 2.45 0.16 10.18
C ALA A 116 2.07 1.60 10.63
N SER A 117 1.82 2.49 9.66
CA SER A 117 1.46 3.88 9.93
C SER A 117 0.15 3.99 10.70
N ARG A 118 -0.83 3.12 10.44
CA ARG A 118 -2.12 3.13 11.15
C ARG A 118 -1.99 2.94 12.66
N LEU A 119 -1.02 2.14 13.11
CA LEU A 119 -0.76 1.89 14.54
C LEU A 119 0.01 3.03 15.23
N CYS A 120 0.61 3.97 14.48
CA CYS A 120 1.45 5.03 15.02
C CYS A 120 0.67 6.32 15.34
N ASP A 121 1.31 7.22 16.09
CA ASP A 121 0.80 8.56 16.42
C ASP A 121 1.58 9.68 15.72
N GLY A 122 2.81 9.37 15.29
CA GLY A 122 3.63 10.28 14.50
C GLY A 122 4.53 9.53 13.54
N ALA A 123 5.03 10.26 12.55
CA ALA A 123 5.88 9.72 11.50
C ALA A 123 7.22 10.46 11.46
N VAL A 124 8.31 9.73 11.34
CA VAL A 124 9.64 10.30 11.05
C VAL A 124 9.87 10.14 9.55
N VAL A 125 9.78 11.24 8.81
CA VAL A 125 9.87 11.25 7.34
C VAL A 125 11.31 11.55 6.93
N LEU A 126 11.95 10.63 6.21
CA LEU A 126 13.34 10.78 5.76
C LEU A 126 13.45 11.23 4.32
N VAL A 127 14.21 12.30 4.10
CA VAL A 127 14.53 12.84 2.79
C VAL A 127 16.04 12.92 2.62
N ASP A 128 16.57 12.34 1.55
CA ASP A 128 17.99 12.44 1.22
C ASP A 128 18.31 13.88 0.76
N ALA A 129 19.36 14.47 1.32
CA ALA A 129 19.83 15.80 0.99
C ALA A 129 20.31 15.93 -0.47
N VAL A 130 20.79 14.87 -1.09
CA VAL A 130 21.25 14.83 -2.49
C VAL A 130 20.11 14.47 -3.43
N GLU A 131 19.40 13.38 -3.15
CA GLU A 131 18.36 12.91 -4.06
C GLU A 131 17.12 13.79 -4.00
N GLY A 132 16.77 14.33 -2.83
CA GLY A 132 15.69 15.27 -2.61
C GLY A 132 14.29 14.64 -2.56
N VAL A 133 13.27 15.40 -2.98
CA VAL A 133 11.88 14.91 -3.02
C VAL A 133 11.64 14.13 -4.32
N CYS A 134 11.21 12.87 -4.20
CA CYS A 134 10.88 11.96 -5.30
C CYS A 134 9.40 11.51 -5.17
N SER A 135 8.80 10.85 -6.17
CA SER A 135 7.39 10.43 -6.09
C SER A 135 7.07 9.52 -4.90
N GLN A 136 7.99 8.65 -4.49
CA GLN A 136 7.76 7.87 -3.28
C GLN A 136 7.79 8.72 -2.02
N THR A 137 8.62 9.77 -1.95
CA THR A 137 8.58 10.74 -0.86
C THR A 137 7.21 11.41 -0.79
N VAL A 138 6.63 11.75 -1.94
CA VAL A 138 5.25 12.27 -2.05
C VAL A 138 4.24 11.22 -1.56
N THR A 139 4.40 9.95 -1.93
CA THR A 139 3.52 8.85 -1.50
C THR A 139 3.60 8.61 0.01
N VAL A 140 4.81 8.67 0.58
CA VAL A 140 5.06 8.57 2.02
C VAL A 140 4.44 9.74 2.78
N LEU A 141 4.62 10.97 2.28
CA LEU A 141 4.00 12.17 2.88
C LEU A 141 2.47 12.09 2.79
N ARG A 142 1.94 11.63 1.65
CA ARG A 142 0.50 11.38 1.46
C ARG A 142 -0.01 10.33 2.44
N GLN A 143 0.74 9.25 2.68
CA GLN A 143 0.35 8.24 3.67
C GLN A 143 0.32 8.83 5.08
N SER A 144 1.32 9.63 5.47
CA SER A 144 1.28 10.31 6.78
C SER A 144 0.12 11.29 6.92
N TRP A 145 -0.27 11.93 5.81
CA TRP A 145 -1.40 12.85 5.73
C TRP A 145 -2.75 12.14 5.88
N ILE A 146 -3.01 11.12 5.06
CA ILE A 146 -4.25 10.32 5.09
C ILE A 146 -4.45 9.69 6.47
N GLU A 147 -3.37 9.21 7.08
CA GLU A 147 -3.43 8.62 8.42
C GLU A 147 -3.45 9.65 9.56
N LYS A 148 -3.45 10.96 9.25
CA LYS A 148 -3.43 12.07 10.22
C LYS A 148 -2.32 11.91 11.27
N LEU A 149 -1.14 11.47 10.81
CA LEU A 149 0.04 11.36 11.65
C LEU A 149 0.77 12.69 11.68
N LYS A 150 1.22 13.11 12.87
CA LYS A 150 2.10 14.28 12.97
C LYS A 150 3.48 13.95 12.39
N PRO A 151 3.93 14.58 11.30
CA PRO A 151 5.19 14.23 10.69
C PRO A 151 6.35 15.05 11.28
N LEU A 152 7.52 14.44 11.33
CA LEU A 152 8.80 15.06 11.67
C LEU A 152 9.79 14.81 10.54
N LEU A 153 10.32 15.89 9.95
CA LEU A 153 11.20 15.79 8.79
C LEU A 153 12.65 15.58 9.22
N VAL A 154 13.30 14.57 8.64
CA VAL A 154 14.73 14.30 8.78
C VAL A 154 15.39 14.42 7.41
N ILE A 155 16.18 15.46 7.23
CA ILE A 155 17.05 15.60 6.06
C ILE A 155 18.33 14.81 6.36
N ASN A 156 18.51 13.69 5.66
CA ASN A 156 19.61 12.75 5.85
C ASN A 156 20.65 12.85 4.74
N LYS A 157 21.80 12.19 4.92
CA LYS A 157 22.92 12.14 3.97
C LYS A 157 23.56 13.50 3.65
N ILE A 158 23.55 14.42 4.61
CA ILE A 158 24.22 15.73 4.46
C ILE A 158 25.73 15.57 4.25
N ASP A 159 26.32 14.47 4.74
CA ASP A 159 27.72 14.10 4.48
C ASP A 159 28.06 14.10 2.98
N ARG A 160 27.15 13.64 2.12
CA ARG A 160 27.35 13.60 0.66
C ARG A 160 27.46 14.99 0.05
N LEU A 161 26.81 16.01 0.62
CA LEU A 161 26.99 17.40 0.19
C LEU A 161 28.44 17.86 0.42
N VAL A 162 29.09 17.35 1.46
CA VAL A 162 30.48 17.67 1.83
C VAL A 162 31.46 16.84 1.01
N THR A 163 31.29 15.52 0.96
CA THR A 163 32.30 14.58 0.44
C THR A 163 32.13 14.26 -1.03
N GLU A 164 30.90 14.19 -1.55
CA GLU A 164 30.63 13.82 -2.94
C GLU A 164 30.46 15.07 -3.81
N LEU A 165 29.49 15.93 -3.47
CA LEU A 165 29.20 17.14 -4.25
C LEU A 165 30.19 18.28 -3.98
N LYS A 166 30.99 18.17 -2.91
CA LYS A 166 32.02 19.16 -2.50
C LYS A 166 31.47 20.60 -2.43
N MET A 167 30.23 20.76 -1.99
CA MET A 167 29.59 22.06 -1.85
C MET A 167 30.24 22.88 -0.74
N THR A 168 30.28 24.19 -0.91
CA THR A 168 30.58 25.11 0.19
C THR A 168 29.41 25.16 1.18
N PRO A 169 29.65 25.52 2.47
CA PRO A 169 28.56 25.69 3.45
C PRO A 169 27.45 26.64 2.99
N GLN A 170 27.79 27.64 2.18
CA GLN A 170 26.83 28.60 1.64
C GLN A 170 25.94 27.97 0.56
N GLU A 171 26.53 27.21 -0.37
CA GLU A 171 25.78 26.48 -1.39
C GLU A 171 24.88 25.40 -0.76
N ALA A 172 25.41 24.67 0.21
CA ALA A 172 24.66 23.67 0.97
C ALA A 172 23.45 24.28 1.68
N TYR A 173 23.57 25.48 2.26
CA TYR A 173 22.42 26.16 2.87
C TYR A 173 21.32 26.52 1.86
N VAL A 174 21.70 27.04 0.69
CA VAL A 174 20.74 27.35 -0.38
C VAL A 174 20.06 26.06 -0.86
N HIS A 175 20.82 24.98 -1.03
CA HIS A 175 20.32 23.67 -1.41
C HIS A 175 19.32 23.10 -0.39
N LEU A 176 19.67 23.11 0.90
CA LEU A 176 18.80 22.64 1.98
C LEU A 176 17.53 23.50 2.10
N SER A 177 17.62 24.81 1.85
CA SER A 177 16.47 25.71 1.86
C SER A 177 15.49 25.37 0.72
N LYS A 178 16.01 25.17 -0.50
CA LYS A 178 15.21 24.73 -1.65
C LYS A 178 14.56 23.37 -1.41
N LEU A 179 15.31 22.43 -0.80
CA LEU A 179 14.78 21.10 -0.50
C LEU A 179 13.59 21.19 0.47
N LEU A 180 13.70 22.02 1.51
CA LEU A 180 12.62 22.26 2.46
C LEU A 180 11.39 22.89 1.78
N GLU A 181 11.59 23.87 0.89
CA GLU A 181 10.53 24.48 0.09
C GLU A 181 9.81 23.45 -0.79
N GLN A 182 10.55 22.52 -1.40
CA GLN A 182 9.97 21.43 -2.20
C GLN A 182 9.08 20.50 -1.36
N VAL A 183 9.54 20.10 -0.17
CA VAL A 183 8.75 19.25 0.74
C VAL A 183 7.47 19.99 1.17
N ASN A 184 7.58 21.27 1.53
CA ASN A 184 6.44 22.08 1.93
C ASN A 184 5.46 22.34 0.78
N ALA A 185 5.94 22.47 -0.46
CA ALA A 185 5.09 22.58 -1.64
C ALA A 185 4.23 21.31 -1.85
N VAL A 186 4.80 20.13 -1.57
CA VAL A 186 4.05 18.86 -1.62
C VAL A 186 2.96 18.84 -0.55
N LEU A 187 3.29 19.19 0.70
CA LEU A 187 2.28 19.26 1.77
C LEU A 187 1.19 20.30 1.47
N GLY A 188 1.57 21.48 0.98
CA GLY A 188 0.63 22.52 0.56
C GLY A 188 -0.31 22.06 -0.55
N SER A 189 0.14 21.17 -1.44
CA SER A 189 -0.71 20.57 -2.47
C SER A 189 -1.78 19.64 -1.91
N PHE A 190 -1.48 18.92 -0.83
CA PHE A 190 -2.45 18.05 -0.15
C PHE A 190 -3.49 18.87 0.59
N PHE A 191 -3.03 19.87 1.36
CA PHE A 191 -3.91 20.78 2.08
C PHE A 191 -4.85 21.54 1.14
N GLN A 192 -4.34 22.06 0.01
CA GLN A 192 -5.18 22.71 -0.99
C GLN A 192 -6.20 21.75 -1.61
N GLY A 193 -5.82 20.48 -1.81
CA GLY A 193 -6.71 19.44 -2.31
C GLY A 193 -7.88 19.18 -1.35
N GLU A 194 -7.60 18.89 -0.09
CA GLU A 194 -8.65 18.68 0.93
C GLU A 194 -9.50 19.92 1.13
N ARG A 195 -8.89 21.10 1.19
CA ARG A 195 -9.64 22.35 1.32
C ARG A 195 -10.62 22.57 0.16
N MET A 196 -10.24 22.20 -1.07
CA MET A 196 -11.15 22.26 -2.21
C MET A 196 -12.31 21.27 -2.06
N GLU A 197 -12.04 20.05 -1.57
CA GLU A 197 -13.06 19.05 -1.30
C GLU A 197 -14.01 19.47 -0.17
N GLU A 198 -13.48 20.06 0.91
CA GLU A 198 -14.28 20.58 2.03
C GLU A 198 -15.14 21.77 1.63
N ASP A 199 -14.62 22.72 0.84
CA ASP A 199 -15.39 23.85 0.30
C ASP A 199 -16.52 23.35 -0.62
N LEU A 200 -16.25 22.34 -1.45
CA LEU A 200 -17.29 21.68 -2.26
C LEU A 200 -18.36 21.02 -1.39
N ASN A 201 -17.96 20.18 -0.43
CA ASN A 201 -18.88 19.50 0.48
C ASN A 201 -19.68 20.49 1.35
N TRP A 202 -19.08 21.60 1.78
CA TRP A 202 -19.74 22.66 2.53
C TRP A 202 -20.81 23.34 1.69
N ARG A 203 -20.49 23.69 0.43
CA ARG A 203 -21.44 24.28 -0.51
C ARG A 203 -22.61 23.34 -0.77
N GLU A 204 -22.34 22.05 -1.00
CA GLU A 204 -23.37 21.03 -1.17
C GLU A 204 -24.29 20.92 0.05
N ARG A 205 -23.73 20.80 1.28
CA ARG A 205 -24.52 20.76 2.52
C ARG A 205 -25.33 22.02 2.77
N MET A 206 -24.79 23.19 2.41
CA MET A 206 -25.51 24.46 2.51
C MET A 206 -26.65 24.53 1.50
N GLU A 207 -26.44 24.10 0.26
CA GLU A 207 -27.50 24.00 -0.75
C GLU A 207 -28.59 23.00 -0.35
N GLU A 208 -28.23 21.83 0.19
CA GLU A 208 -29.17 20.85 0.74
C GLU A 208 -29.99 21.44 1.89
N ARG A 209 -29.34 22.14 2.85
CA ARG A 209 -30.05 22.81 3.95
C ARG A 209 -30.99 23.90 3.43
N VAL A 210 -30.55 24.72 2.48
CA VAL A 210 -31.41 25.75 1.87
C VAL A 210 -32.59 25.12 1.15
N ASN A 211 -32.37 24.04 0.40
CA ASN A 211 -33.42 23.30 -0.31
C ASN A 211 -34.38 22.60 0.65
N ALA A 212 -33.91 22.00 1.74
CA ALA A 212 -34.74 21.41 2.79
C ALA A 212 -35.56 22.47 3.54
N THR A 213 -34.98 23.64 3.78
CA THR A 213 -35.68 24.79 4.39
C THR A 213 -36.72 25.39 3.41
N ALA A 214 -36.43 25.38 2.11
CA ALA A 214 -37.39 25.79 1.08
C ALA A 214 -38.54 24.79 0.92
N ALA A 215 -38.25 23.49 1.00
CA ALA A 215 -39.26 22.41 0.97
C ALA A 215 -40.18 22.45 2.20
N THR A 216 -39.65 22.72 3.39
CA THR A 216 -40.46 22.90 4.62
C THR A 216 -41.26 24.20 4.63
N LYS A 217 -40.80 25.26 3.94
CA LYS A 217 -41.59 26.47 3.69
C LYS A 217 -42.76 26.23 2.73
N ALA A 218 -42.66 25.26 1.82
CA ALA A 218 -43.76 24.91 0.93
C ALA A 218 -44.91 24.14 1.64
N SER A 219 -44.65 23.52 2.79
CA SER A 219 -45.65 22.77 3.58
C SER A 219 -46.32 23.56 4.71
N THR A 220 -45.81 24.74 5.08
CA THR A 220 -46.31 25.50 6.24
C THR A 220 -46.30 27.00 5.96
N ALA A 221 -47.49 27.58 5.76
CA ALA A 221 -47.67 29.01 5.57
C ALA A 221 -47.61 29.74 6.92
N SER A 222 -46.41 30.15 7.34
CA SER A 222 -46.26 31.18 8.37
C SER A 222 -45.06 32.09 8.08
N ASP A 223 -45.36 33.36 7.85
CA ASP A 223 -44.39 34.45 7.72
C ASP A 223 -43.75 34.75 9.08
N THR A 224 -42.51 34.33 9.27
CA THR A 224 -41.60 34.96 10.24
C THR A 224 -40.19 34.90 9.67
N ALA A 225 -39.88 35.86 8.80
CA ALA A 225 -38.61 35.98 8.13
C ALA A 225 -37.78 37.10 8.77
N SER A 226 -37.02 36.76 9.81
CA SER A 226 -35.79 37.46 10.22
C SER A 226 -35.26 36.78 11.49
N GLU A 227 -34.12 36.08 11.40
CA GLU A 227 -33.20 35.64 12.49
C GLU A 227 -32.60 34.22 12.32
N ILE A 228 -32.25 33.78 11.11
CA ILE A 228 -31.27 32.67 10.92
C ILE A 228 -30.23 33.05 9.85
N SER A 229 -29.77 34.30 9.91
CA SER A 229 -28.58 34.77 9.18
C SER A 229 -27.52 35.24 10.18
N GLY A 230 -27.36 34.48 11.26
CA GLY A 230 -26.28 34.67 12.23
C GLY A 230 -25.16 33.67 11.95
N ASP A 231 -24.06 34.19 11.41
CA ASP A 231 -22.70 33.63 11.45
C ASP A 231 -22.52 32.12 11.24
N LEU A 232 -22.62 31.67 9.99
CA LEU A 232 -21.93 30.46 9.53
C LEU A 232 -20.99 30.85 8.39
N GLN A 233 -19.96 31.64 8.72
CA GLN A 233 -18.79 31.75 7.85
C GLN A 233 -18.03 30.42 7.92
N PHE A 234 -17.58 29.93 6.77
CA PHE A 234 -16.62 28.83 6.72
C PHE A 234 -15.39 29.27 7.53
N GLU A 235 -15.10 28.56 8.63
CA GLU A 235 -13.95 28.84 9.48
C GLU A 235 -12.71 28.40 8.69
N GLU A 236 -11.91 29.38 8.24
CA GLU A 236 -10.65 29.08 7.55
C GLU A 236 -9.69 28.43 8.56
N LEU A 237 -9.44 27.13 8.39
CA LEU A 237 -8.40 26.41 9.11
C LEU A 237 -7.03 27.00 8.72
N ASP A 238 -6.27 27.42 9.74
CA ASP A 238 -4.92 27.93 9.59
C ASP A 238 -3.95 26.80 9.21
N ASP A 239 -3.08 27.01 8.23
CA ASP A 239 -2.12 26.03 7.72
C ASP A 239 -0.71 26.20 8.33
N GLU A 240 -0.52 27.16 9.24
CA GLU A 240 0.78 27.47 9.82
C GLU A 240 1.46 26.24 10.44
N ASP A 241 0.71 25.38 11.13
CA ASP A 241 1.25 24.22 11.85
C ASP A 241 1.53 22.99 10.99
N LEU A 242 1.18 23.05 9.70
CA LEU A 242 1.47 21.99 8.76
C LEU A 242 2.94 22.00 8.29
N TYR A 243 3.49 23.18 8.03
CA TYR A 243 4.75 23.28 7.28
C TYR A 243 5.98 22.93 8.11
N PHE A 244 6.95 22.30 7.45
CA PHE A 244 8.26 22.05 8.03
C PHE A 244 9.09 23.32 8.09
N ALA A 245 9.54 23.66 9.30
CA ALA A 245 10.26 24.87 9.61
C ALA A 245 11.33 24.58 10.69
N PRO A 246 12.63 24.70 10.39
CA PRO A 246 13.70 24.42 11.36
C PRO A 246 13.58 25.21 12.67
N GLU A 247 13.02 26.41 12.64
CA GLU A 247 12.71 27.24 13.80
C GLU A 247 11.62 26.66 14.71
N LYS A 248 10.66 25.90 14.15
CA LYS A 248 9.65 25.14 14.91
C LYS A 248 10.21 23.85 15.52
N ASN A 249 11.44 23.46 15.15
CA ASN A 249 12.10 22.21 15.56
C ASN A 249 11.37 20.93 15.08
N ASN A 250 10.63 21.02 13.97
CA ASN A 250 10.07 19.87 13.25
C ASN A 250 10.97 19.39 12.09
N VAL A 251 12.18 19.95 11.95
CA VAL A 251 13.21 19.55 10.97
C VAL A 251 14.50 19.16 11.69
N ILE A 252 15.06 18.01 11.31
CA ILE A 252 16.35 17.50 11.78
C ILE A 252 17.30 17.38 10.61
N PHE A 253 18.53 17.86 10.79
CA PHE A 253 19.62 17.68 9.83
C PHE A 253 20.52 16.56 10.31
N SER A 254 20.81 15.58 9.45
CA SER A 254 21.49 14.35 9.86
C SER A 254 22.42 13.75 8.81
N SER A 255 23.37 12.96 9.31
CA SER A 255 24.07 11.92 8.57
C SER A 255 24.01 10.63 9.40
N ALA A 256 23.16 9.70 8.98
CA ALA A 256 23.02 8.40 9.64
C ALA A 256 24.30 7.55 9.53
N ILE A 257 25.04 7.67 8.42
CA ILE A 257 26.28 6.92 8.18
C ILE A 257 27.39 7.40 9.12
N ASP A 258 27.53 8.72 9.29
CA ASP A 258 28.55 9.30 10.17
C ASP A 258 28.08 9.43 11.64
N GLY A 259 26.82 9.09 11.92
CA GLY A 259 26.27 8.95 13.27
C GLY A 259 25.94 10.27 13.97
N TRP A 260 25.70 11.36 13.22
CA TRP A 260 25.31 12.65 13.80
C TRP A 260 23.98 13.19 13.30
N ALA A 261 23.31 13.94 14.15
CA ALA A 261 22.15 14.74 13.78
C ALA A 261 22.02 15.95 14.72
N PHE A 262 21.37 17.01 14.25
CA PHE A 262 21.13 18.21 15.04
C PHE A 262 19.83 18.92 14.66
N THR A 263 19.38 19.77 15.58
CA THR A 263 18.30 20.74 15.35
C THR A 263 18.77 22.15 15.68
N CYS A 264 18.05 23.17 15.18
CA CYS A 264 18.33 24.57 15.50
C CYS A 264 18.32 24.83 17.02
N ARG A 265 17.45 24.14 17.76
CA ARG A 265 17.38 24.18 19.23
C ARG A 265 18.68 23.77 19.93
N GLN A 266 19.36 22.73 19.45
CA GLN A 266 20.63 22.31 20.05
C GLN A 266 21.70 23.39 19.92
N PHE A 267 21.85 23.96 18.71
CA PHE A 267 22.79 25.05 18.47
C PHE A 267 22.39 26.35 19.19
N ALA A 268 21.09 26.63 19.30
CA ALA A 268 20.61 27.77 20.06
C ALA A 268 21.05 27.70 21.54
N SER A 269 20.96 26.53 22.16
CA SER A 269 21.41 26.32 23.54
C SER A 269 22.93 26.43 23.69
N LEU A 270 23.70 25.96 22.70
CA LEU A 270 25.17 26.10 22.69
C LEU A 270 25.62 27.56 22.60
N TYR A 271 24.95 28.36 21.77
CA TYR A 271 25.33 29.76 21.53
C TYR A 271 24.69 30.76 22.49
N GLU A 272 23.58 30.42 23.16
CA GLU A 272 22.99 31.25 24.21
C GLU A 272 24.03 31.66 25.26
N LYS A 273 24.80 30.69 25.76
CA LYS A 273 25.86 30.95 26.76
C LYS A 273 27.03 31.75 26.21
N LYS A 274 27.35 31.60 24.92
CA LYS A 274 28.52 32.24 24.27
C LYS A 274 28.22 33.68 23.82
N LEU A 275 27.00 33.93 23.34
CA LEU A 275 26.60 35.21 22.74
C LEU A 275 25.72 36.06 23.67
N GLY A 276 25.13 35.49 24.71
CA GLY A 276 24.23 36.19 25.63
C GLY A 276 22.86 36.54 25.05
N ILE A 277 22.47 35.88 23.95
CA ILE A 277 21.16 36.04 23.29
C ILE A 277 20.23 34.94 23.81
N LYS A 278 19.00 35.31 24.20
CA LYS A 278 17.98 34.35 24.70
C LYS A 278 17.71 33.24 23.69
N ARG A 279 17.59 32.00 24.17
CA ARG A 279 17.34 30.80 23.36
C ARG A 279 16.18 30.95 22.36
N GLY A 280 15.00 31.40 22.77
CA GLY A 280 13.84 31.50 21.87
C GLY A 280 13.97 32.54 20.74
N ILE A 281 14.86 33.54 20.88
CA ILE A 281 15.20 34.46 19.79
C ILE A 281 16.21 33.77 18.85
N MET A 282 17.20 33.08 19.43
CA MET A 282 18.19 32.34 18.67
C MET A 282 17.55 31.24 17.82
N GLU A 283 16.59 30.48 18.35
CA GLU A 283 15.89 29.43 17.60
C GLU A 283 15.19 29.99 16.35
N ARG A 284 14.54 31.17 16.46
CA ARG A 284 13.87 31.83 15.34
C ARG A 284 14.81 32.52 14.36
N CYS A 285 15.99 32.95 14.80
CA CYS A 285 16.94 33.70 13.98
C CYS A 285 18.09 32.85 13.43
N LEU A 286 18.23 31.60 13.85
CA LEU A 286 19.29 30.72 13.35
C LEU A 286 19.06 30.33 11.89
N TRP A 287 17.81 30.05 11.53
CA TRP A 287 17.39 29.71 10.17
C TRP A 287 16.78 30.93 9.46
N GLY A 288 16.94 31.01 8.14
CA GLY A 288 16.42 32.10 7.32
C GLY A 288 17.40 33.26 7.09
N ASN A 289 16.88 34.40 6.61
CA ASN A 289 17.66 35.56 6.17
C ASN A 289 18.09 36.47 7.33
N PHE A 290 18.73 35.87 8.34
CA PHE A 290 19.31 36.55 9.49
C PHE A 290 20.82 36.44 9.48
N TYR A 291 21.48 37.49 9.94
CA TYR A 291 22.92 37.67 9.84
C TYR A 291 23.48 38.16 11.18
N LEU A 292 24.62 37.61 11.60
CA LEU A 292 25.28 38.06 12.83
C LEU A 292 26.37 39.08 12.48
N ASP A 293 26.29 40.28 13.05
CA ASP A 293 27.41 41.23 12.95
C ASP A 293 28.49 40.83 13.96
N PRO A 294 29.69 40.38 13.52
CA PRO A 294 30.73 39.89 14.41
C PRO A 294 31.27 40.96 15.36
N LYS A 295 31.14 42.26 15.02
CA LYS A 295 31.61 43.36 15.87
C LYS A 295 30.62 43.69 16.99
N THR A 296 29.34 43.74 16.66
CA THR A 296 28.30 44.18 17.60
C THR A 296 27.57 43.02 18.28
N LYS A 297 27.79 41.78 17.81
CA LYS A 297 27.07 40.56 18.24
C LYS A 297 25.55 40.70 18.15
N LYS A 298 25.05 41.61 17.31
CA LYS A 298 23.62 41.82 17.06
C LYS A 298 23.18 41.02 15.84
N VAL A 299 21.96 40.49 15.94
CA VAL A 299 21.27 39.86 14.82
C VAL A 299 20.69 40.95 13.91
N LEU A 300 20.98 40.87 12.62
CA LEU A 300 20.51 41.77 11.57
C LEU A 300 19.60 40.99 10.62
N GLY A 301 18.47 41.56 10.24
CA GLY A 301 17.67 41.07 9.12
C GLY A 301 18.18 41.60 7.78
N GLN A 302 17.72 41.01 6.68
CA GLN A 302 18.10 41.38 5.31
C GLN A 302 18.02 42.89 5.01
N LYS A 303 16.97 43.57 5.47
CA LYS A 303 16.79 45.03 5.29
C LYS A 303 17.89 45.87 5.95
N HIS A 304 18.58 45.34 6.95
CA HIS A 304 19.61 46.03 7.72
C HIS A 304 21.04 45.69 7.27
N LEU A 305 21.22 44.90 6.20
CA LEU A 305 22.55 44.54 5.70
C LEU A 305 23.35 45.73 5.14
N LYS A 306 22.67 46.79 4.64
CA LYS A 306 23.29 48.01 4.07
C LYS A 306 24.49 47.71 3.14
N GLY A 307 24.41 46.65 2.32
CA GLY A 307 25.48 46.24 1.38
C GLY A 307 26.67 45.50 2.00
N ARG A 308 26.63 45.13 3.30
CA ARG A 308 27.66 44.30 3.93
C ARG A 308 27.51 42.85 3.47
N ASN A 309 28.59 42.24 3.00
CA ASN A 309 28.61 40.82 2.61
C ASN A 309 28.77 39.93 3.86
N LEU A 310 27.69 39.79 4.63
CA LEU A 310 27.62 38.89 5.78
C LEU A 310 27.01 37.55 5.35
N LYS A 311 27.50 36.46 5.92
CA LYS A 311 26.93 35.12 5.72
C LYS A 311 25.70 34.94 6.63
N PRO A 312 24.70 34.15 6.21
CA PRO A 312 23.58 33.78 7.07
C PRO A 312 24.06 33.14 8.38
N MET A 313 23.30 33.35 9.46
CA MET A 313 23.65 32.83 10.79
C MET A 313 23.77 31.31 10.79
N PHE A 314 22.90 30.60 10.08
CA PHE A 314 22.97 29.14 9.94
C PHE A 314 24.31 28.68 9.33
N VAL A 315 24.75 29.35 8.26
CA VAL A 315 26.01 29.02 7.59
C VAL A 315 27.18 29.23 8.54
N GLN A 316 27.24 30.39 9.18
CA GLN A 316 28.36 30.77 10.04
C GLN A 316 28.45 29.96 11.34
N LEU A 317 27.31 29.67 11.98
CA LEU A 317 27.27 29.08 13.32
C LEU A 317 27.01 27.56 13.31
N VAL A 318 26.47 27.01 12.23
CA VAL A 318 26.08 25.60 12.16
C VAL A 318 26.88 24.85 11.10
N LEU A 319 26.75 25.24 9.82
CA LEU A 319 27.37 24.48 8.72
C LEU A 319 28.90 24.62 8.66
N GLU A 320 29.45 25.82 8.88
CA GLU A 320 30.91 26.01 8.87
C GLU A 320 31.63 25.14 9.93
N PRO A 321 31.19 25.07 11.19
CA PRO A 321 31.72 24.13 12.17
C PRO A 321 31.66 22.66 11.72
N VAL A 322 30.53 22.22 11.14
CA VAL A 322 30.37 20.84 10.63
C VAL A 322 31.37 20.57 9.51
N TRP A 323 31.48 21.45 8.50
CA TRP A 323 32.45 21.32 7.41
C TRP A 323 33.89 21.33 7.91
N THR A 324 34.19 22.13 8.94
CA THR A 324 35.52 22.19 9.56
C THR A 324 35.88 20.84 10.21
N VAL A 325 34.93 20.12 10.81
CA VAL A 325 35.15 18.78 11.35
C VAL A 325 35.49 17.78 10.24
N TYR A 326 34.76 17.80 9.12
CA TYR A 326 35.07 16.96 7.95
C TYR A 326 36.47 17.26 7.39
N GLN A 327 36.83 18.54 7.24
CA GLN A 327 38.16 18.96 6.78
C GLN A 327 39.27 18.54 7.76
N ALA A 328 39.02 18.62 9.07
CA ALA A 328 39.99 18.23 10.10
C ALA A 328 40.29 16.72 10.12
N THR A 329 39.35 15.89 9.68
CA THR A 329 39.40 14.43 9.84
C THR A 329 39.69 13.71 8.52
N ILE A 330 38.87 13.94 7.49
CA ILE A 330 38.95 13.29 6.17
C ILE A 330 39.74 14.13 5.15
N GLY A 331 39.86 15.45 5.38
CA GLY A 331 40.50 16.36 4.42
C GLY A 331 39.68 16.58 3.15
N ALA A 332 40.07 17.55 2.31
CA ALA A 332 39.30 17.97 1.13
C ALA A 332 39.29 16.95 -0.04
N ASP A 333 40.25 16.01 -0.06
CA ASP A 333 40.46 15.04 -1.16
C ASP A 333 40.61 13.59 -0.67
N GLY A 334 39.95 13.22 0.44
CA GLY A 334 40.11 11.86 1.03
C GLY A 334 41.53 11.57 1.52
N GLY A 335 42.35 12.62 1.68
CA GLY A 335 43.70 12.57 2.19
C GLY A 335 43.77 12.53 3.72
N ARG A 336 44.98 12.59 4.29
CA ARG A 336 45.14 12.73 5.74
C ARG A 336 44.54 14.06 6.22
N GLY A 337 43.59 14.02 7.15
CA GLY A 337 43.05 15.20 7.83
C GLY A 337 44.13 16.01 8.55
N ASP A 338 43.85 17.29 8.80
CA ASP A 338 44.76 18.22 9.47
C ASP A 338 44.73 18.05 11.00
N PRO A 339 45.79 17.50 11.63
CA PRO A 339 45.84 17.28 13.08
C PRO A 339 45.81 18.59 13.88
N ALA A 340 46.36 19.68 13.32
CA ALA A 340 46.38 20.97 13.99
C ALA A 340 44.98 21.61 14.00
N LEU A 341 44.23 21.45 12.91
CA LEU A 341 42.83 21.86 12.85
C LEU A 341 41.98 21.04 13.83
N LEU A 342 42.19 19.72 13.89
CA LEU A 342 41.50 18.83 14.80
C LEU A 342 41.73 19.20 16.27
N GLU A 343 42.96 19.55 16.65
CA GLU A 343 43.28 20.01 18.01
C GLU A 343 42.57 21.32 18.35
N LYS A 344 42.47 22.26 17.39
CA LYS A 344 41.69 23.50 17.57
C LYS A 344 40.20 23.23 17.73
N VAL A 345 39.64 22.35 16.92
CA VAL A 345 38.22 21.97 16.95
C VAL A 345 37.88 21.29 18.28
N THR A 346 38.65 20.29 18.69
CA THR A 346 38.44 19.57 19.96
C THR A 346 38.54 20.48 21.18
N LYS A 347 39.50 21.43 21.20
CA LYS A 347 39.58 22.47 22.23
C LYS A 347 38.38 23.41 22.23
N SER A 348 37.93 23.86 21.06
CA SER A 348 36.78 24.77 20.92
C SER A 348 35.44 24.14 21.34
N LEU A 349 35.27 22.85 21.04
CA LEU A 349 34.08 22.07 21.37
C LEU A 349 34.16 21.41 22.74
N ASN A 350 35.31 21.48 23.43
CA ASN A 350 35.57 20.83 24.71
C ASN A 350 35.38 19.30 24.68
N ILE A 351 35.89 18.66 23.62
CA ILE A 351 35.78 17.21 23.39
C ILE A 351 37.11 16.53 23.71
N THR A 352 37.06 15.44 24.47
CA THR A 352 38.25 14.61 24.77
C THR A 352 38.21 13.32 23.95
N ILE A 353 39.20 13.11 23.09
CA ILE A 353 39.33 11.90 22.27
C ILE A 353 40.34 10.95 22.93
N ALA A 354 40.01 9.66 22.97
CA ALA A 354 40.89 8.66 23.55
C ALA A 354 42.21 8.53 22.74
N PRO A 355 43.39 8.45 23.40
CA PRO A 355 44.68 8.42 22.71
C PRO A 355 44.86 7.26 21.72
N HIS A 356 44.19 6.12 21.95
CA HIS A 356 44.27 4.96 21.06
C HIS A 356 43.55 5.20 19.72
N ILE A 357 42.49 6.01 19.70
CA ILE A 357 41.75 6.36 18.47
C ILE A 357 42.60 7.30 17.61
N LEU A 358 43.25 8.28 18.23
CA LEU A 358 44.20 9.17 17.54
C LEU A 358 45.39 8.40 16.92
N ARG A 359 45.79 7.28 17.53
CA ARG A 359 46.86 6.40 17.03
C ARG A 359 46.41 5.46 15.91
N ALA A 360 45.13 5.07 15.88
CA ALA A 360 44.58 4.10 14.93
C ALA A 360 44.62 4.56 13.47
N ARG A 361 44.80 5.88 13.21
CA ARG A 361 44.90 6.50 11.87
C ARG A 361 43.73 6.21 10.92
N ASP A 362 42.59 5.73 11.42
CA ASP A 362 41.36 5.60 10.65
C ASP A 362 40.59 6.95 10.66
N PRO A 363 40.49 7.65 9.53
CA PRO A 363 39.84 8.96 9.47
C PRO A 363 38.33 8.89 9.73
N ARG A 364 37.66 7.79 9.34
CA ARG A 364 36.22 7.63 9.55
C ARG A 364 35.90 7.34 11.01
N LEU A 365 36.64 6.44 11.65
CA LEU A 365 36.48 6.19 13.08
C LEU A 365 36.68 7.47 13.90
N LEU A 366 37.66 8.29 13.52
CA LEU A 366 37.94 9.57 14.18
C LEU A 366 36.79 10.56 14.00
N LEU A 367 36.27 10.70 12.76
CA LEU A 367 35.10 11.51 12.44
C LEU A 367 33.88 11.10 13.28
N THR A 368 33.50 9.82 13.24
CA THR A 368 32.35 9.29 13.98
C THR A 368 32.52 9.49 15.49
N THR A 369 33.74 9.36 16.02
CA THR A 369 34.01 9.58 17.46
C THR A 369 33.82 11.04 17.87
N VAL A 370 34.30 11.98 17.05
CA VAL A 370 34.11 13.42 17.29
C VAL A 370 32.63 13.77 17.26
N PHE A 371 31.93 13.30 16.24
CA PHE A 371 30.50 13.57 16.06
C PHE A 371 29.62 12.90 17.11
N ALA A 372 29.88 11.64 17.48
CA ALA A 372 29.15 10.97 18.56
C ALA A 372 29.31 11.68 19.92
N SER A 373 30.45 12.34 20.14
CA SER A 373 30.69 13.13 21.36
C SER A 373 30.04 14.51 21.30
N TRP A 374 29.89 15.08 20.11
CA TRP A 374 29.40 16.45 19.91
C TRP A 374 27.89 16.52 19.63
N LEU A 375 27.44 15.81 18.61
CA LEU A 375 26.08 15.84 18.04
C LEU A 375 25.56 14.41 17.82
N PRO A 376 25.37 13.61 18.89
CA PRO A 376 24.90 12.24 18.77
C PRO A 376 23.52 12.17 18.12
N LEU A 377 23.42 11.41 17.03
CA LEU A 377 22.21 11.29 16.23
C LEU A 377 20.99 10.86 17.03
N SER A 378 21.12 9.79 17.82
CA SER A 378 19.99 9.22 18.56
C SER A 378 19.42 10.20 19.57
N THR A 379 20.27 10.97 20.25
CA THR A 379 19.82 11.99 21.21
C THR A 379 19.04 13.09 20.50
N ALA A 380 19.52 13.57 19.35
CA ALA A 380 18.84 14.61 18.59
C ALA A 380 17.47 14.16 18.09
N LEU A 381 17.37 12.93 17.58
CA LEU A 381 16.13 12.37 17.08
C LEU A 381 15.13 12.08 18.20
N LEU A 382 15.53 11.36 19.24
CA LEU A 382 14.62 10.95 20.34
C LEU A 382 14.12 12.15 21.15
N VAL A 383 14.95 13.17 21.37
CA VAL A 383 14.49 14.43 22.01
C VAL A 383 13.46 15.13 21.13
N SER A 384 13.69 15.21 19.82
CA SER A 384 12.74 15.85 18.91
C SER A 384 11.43 15.08 18.80
N VAL A 385 11.48 13.74 18.82
CA VAL A 385 10.29 12.87 18.88
C VAL A 385 9.46 13.16 20.14
N ILE A 386 10.08 13.21 21.31
CA ILE A 386 9.37 13.45 22.58
C ILE A 386 8.75 14.85 22.64
N GLU A 387 9.45 15.84 22.11
CA GLU A 387 9.07 17.26 22.18
C GLU A 387 8.06 17.66 21.09
N SER A 388 8.17 17.10 19.88
CA SER A 388 7.35 17.51 18.73
C SER A 388 6.15 16.59 18.50
N LEU A 389 6.27 15.29 18.80
CA LEU A 389 5.21 14.30 18.56
C LEU A 389 4.31 14.12 19.81
N PRO A 390 2.99 13.95 19.61
CA PRO A 390 2.02 13.83 20.69
C PRO A 390 2.15 12.51 21.46
N SER A 391 1.65 12.49 22.70
CA SER A 391 1.41 11.24 23.42
C SER A 391 0.15 10.56 22.85
N PRO A 392 0.00 9.22 23.00
CA PRO A 392 -1.18 8.49 22.55
C PRO A 392 -2.52 9.10 22.99
N PRO A 393 -2.70 9.60 24.24
CA PRO A 393 -3.94 10.27 24.64
C PRO A 393 -4.24 11.54 23.84
N THR A 394 -3.22 12.38 23.59
CA THR A 394 -3.40 13.61 22.81
C THR A 394 -3.66 13.30 21.34
N ALA A 395 -2.90 12.36 20.77
CA ALA A 395 -3.05 11.96 19.38
C ALA A 395 -4.42 11.32 19.09
N GLN A 396 -4.90 10.46 19.99
CA GLN A 396 -6.20 9.80 19.83
C GLN A 396 -7.36 10.78 19.93
N ALA A 397 -7.29 11.77 20.82
CA ALA A 397 -8.32 12.80 20.95
C ALA A 397 -8.48 13.64 19.67
N GLU A 398 -7.38 13.87 18.95
CA GLU A 398 -7.36 14.60 17.67
C GLU A 398 -7.76 13.71 16.49
N ARG A 399 -7.25 12.47 16.43
CA ARG A 399 -7.36 11.60 15.25
C ARG A 399 -8.58 10.68 15.22
N LEU A 400 -8.99 10.13 16.36
CA LEU A 400 -10.04 9.10 16.39
C LEU A 400 -11.44 9.59 16.02
N PRO A 401 -11.88 10.83 16.31
CA PRO A 401 -13.20 11.31 15.88
C PRO A 401 -13.42 11.11 14.38
N ASP A 402 -12.48 11.58 13.56
CA ASP A 402 -12.58 11.49 12.10
C ASP A 402 -12.51 10.04 11.62
N VAL A 403 -11.61 9.24 12.19
CA VAL A 403 -11.48 7.81 11.87
C VAL A 403 -12.76 7.02 12.19
N ILE A 404 -13.45 7.37 13.28
CA ILE A 404 -14.72 6.74 13.66
C ILE A 404 -15.84 7.24 12.75
N ASP A 405 -15.85 8.51 12.36
CA ASP A 405 -16.86 9.08 11.47
C ASP A 405 -16.76 8.53 10.03
N GLU A 406 -15.55 8.17 9.58
CA GLU A 406 -15.30 7.47 8.32
C GLU A 406 -15.64 5.97 8.36
N SER A 407 -15.86 5.40 9.54
CA SER A 407 -16.14 3.97 9.68
C SER A 407 -17.54 3.60 9.18
N PRO A 408 -17.76 2.37 8.69
CA PRO A 408 -19.07 1.92 8.22
C PRO A 408 -20.16 2.10 9.29
N ASP A 409 -21.26 2.76 8.91
CA ASP A 409 -22.42 2.98 9.77
C ASP A 409 -22.10 3.64 11.13
N ALA A 410 -21.19 4.62 11.11
CA ALA A 410 -20.71 5.36 12.29
C ALA A 410 -21.80 5.91 13.23
N GLN A 411 -23.01 6.14 12.70
CA GLN A 411 -24.18 6.63 13.45
C GLN A 411 -24.72 5.62 14.47
N PHE A 412 -24.50 4.32 14.23
CA PHE A 412 -24.99 3.22 15.07
C PHE A 412 -23.95 2.76 16.12
N ILE A 413 -22.77 3.40 16.14
CA ILE A 413 -21.73 3.12 17.13
C ILE A 413 -22.18 3.62 18.51
N ASN A 414 -21.99 2.80 19.54
CA ASN A 414 -22.37 3.16 20.89
C ASN A 414 -21.52 4.34 21.39
N LYS A 415 -22.18 5.35 21.97
CA LYS A 415 -21.53 6.52 22.56
C LYS A 415 -20.50 6.12 23.61
N SER A 416 -20.74 5.07 24.40
CA SER A 416 -19.76 4.62 25.39
C SER A 416 -18.46 4.12 24.78
N VAL A 417 -18.52 3.46 23.61
CA VAL A 417 -17.33 2.96 22.89
C VAL A 417 -16.60 4.12 22.25
N ARG A 418 -17.31 5.03 21.57
CA ARG A 418 -16.75 6.26 21.01
C ARG A 418 -16.05 7.09 22.09
N ASP A 419 -16.73 7.34 23.21
CA ASP A 419 -16.20 8.12 24.33
C ASP A 419 -14.97 7.42 24.95
N ALA A 420 -15.01 6.10 25.14
CA ALA A 420 -13.89 5.36 25.71
C ALA A 420 -12.61 5.48 24.87
N MET A 421 -12.75 5.46 23.54
CA MET A 421 -11.66 5.63 22.59
C MET A 421 -11.16 7.08 22.55
N VAL A 422 -12.05 8.06 22.36
CA VAL A 422 -11.68 9.48 22.20
C VAL A 422 -11.13 10.06 23.52
N SER A 423 -11.69 9.69 24.67
CA SER A 423 -11.24 10.18 25.98
C SER A 423 -10.08 9.37 26.60
N PHE A 424 -9.52 8.41 25.87
CA PHE A 424 -8.41 7.56 26.31
C PHE A 424 -8.68 6.87 27.66
N ARG A 425 -9.75 6.09 27.76
CA ARG A 425 -10.05 5.36 28.99
C ARG A 425 -9.21 4.11 29.13
N THR A 426 -8.71 3.83 30.33
CA THR A 426 -7.76 2.73 30.59
C THR A 426 -8.24 1.70 31.61
N ASP A 427 -9.36 1.94 32.30
CA ASP A 427 -9.80 1.05 33.37
C ASP A 427 -10.29 -0.30 32.80
N LYS A 428 -10.18 -1.36 33.62
CA LYS A 428 -10.61 -2.72 33.23
C LYS A 428 -12.13 -2.83 33.01
N SER A 429 -12.92 -1.90 33.58
CA SER A 429 -14.37 -1.84 33.40
C SER A 429 -14.80 -1.14 32.10
N ASP A 430 -13.91 -0.35 31.50
CA ASP A 430 -14.25 0.37 30.26
C ASP A 430 -14.20 -0.59 29.05
N PRO A 431 -14.94 -0.28 27.97
CA PRO A 431 -14.91 -1.06 26.75
C PRO A 431 -13.48 -1.17 26.20
N VAL A 432 -13.01 -2.40 26.00
CA VAL A 432 -11.74 -2.67 25.34
C VAL A 432 -11.94 -2.63 23.84
N VAL A 433 -11.17 -1.77 23.16
CA VAL A 433 -11.10 -1.72 21.70
C VAL A 433 -9.63 -1.81 21.28
N ALA A 434 -9.30 -2.80 20.47
CA ALA A 434 -7.99 -2.94 19.85
C ALA A 434 -8.13 -3.17 18.34
N TYR A 435 -7.10 -2.81 17.59
CA TYR A 435 -7.04 -3.00 16.14
C TYR A 435 -5.82 -3.83 15.79
N VAL A 436 -6.03 -4.91 15.05
CA VAL A 436 -4.99 -5.77 14.48
C VAL A 436 -4.78 -5.30 13.04
N SER A 437 -3.59 -4.78 12.73
CA SER A 437 -3.29 -4.27 11.40
C SER A 437 -2.79 -5.35 10.44
N LYS A 438 -2.04 -6.34 10.95
CA LYS A 438 -1.57 -7.50 10.20
C LYS A 438 -1.31 -8.69 11.13
N MET A 439 -1.20 -9.88 10.55
CA MET A 439 -0.66 -11.06 11.23
C MET A 439 0.83 -11.19 10.89
N VAL A 440 1.66 -11.49 11.88
CA VAL A 440 3.10 -11.72 11.71
C VAL A 440 3.36 -13.19 11.96
N SER A 441 4.02 -13.85 11.01
CA SER A 441 4.42 -15.25 11.14
C SER A 441 5.71 -15.37 11.93
N ILE A 442 5.68 -16.15 13.01
CA ILE A 442 6.82 -16.35 13.91
C ILE A 442 7.02 -17.86 14.12
N PRO A 443 8.23 -18.40 13.88
CA PRO A 443 8.55 -19.80 14.15
C PRO A 443 8.35 -20.19 15.61
N GLU A 444 7.91 -21.41 15.87
CA GLU A 444 7.66 -21.93 17.21
C GLU A 444 8.91 -21.85 18.11
N SER A 445 10.12 -22.03 17.54
CA SER A 445 11.39 -21.89 18.24
C SER A 445 11.69 -20.47 18.74
N GLU A 446 11.11 -19.45 18.10
CA GLU A 446 11.34 -18.03 18.44
C GLU A 446 10.36 -17.51 19.51
N LEU A 447 9.29 -18.26 19.78
CA LEU A 447 8.30 -17.92 20.79
C LEU A 447 8.91 -17.89 22.20
N PRO A 448 8.52 -16.93 23.05
CA PRO A 448 9.08 -16.79 24.40
C PRO A 448 8.89 -18.02 25.29
N GLU A 449 7.83 -18.79 25.04
CA GLU A 449 7.47 -20.01 25.79
C GLU A 449 8.46 -21.16 25.51
N ASN A 450 9.03 -21.18 24.30
CA ASN A 450 9.91 -22.23 23.80
C ASN A 450 11.39 -21.84 23.80
N LYS A 451 11.68 -20.54 23.84
CA LYS A 451 13.00 -20.04 24.24
C LYS A 451 13.27 -20.54 25.66
N ARG A 452 14.06 -21.63 25.77
CA ARG A 452 14.79 -21.93 27.01
C ARG A 452 15.36 -20.59 27.47
N ARG A 453 15.18 -20.20 28.73
CA ARG A 453 15.77 -18.99 29.34
C ARG A 453 17.30 -19.05 29.30
N THR A 454 17.90 -19.01 28.12
CA THR A 454 19.32 -18.88 27.85
C THR A 454 19.67 -17.43 28.04
N GLY A 455 19.76 -17.01 29.30
CA GLY A 455 20.10 -15.64 29.67
C GLY A 455 20.38 -15.43 31.16
N GLN A 456 19.91 -16.33 32.03
CA GLN A 456 20.28 -16.34 33.45
C GLN A 456 20.44 -17.77 33.93
N MET A 457 21.47 -18.47 33.44
CA MET A 457 22.15 -19.40 34.35
C MET A 457 23.10 -18.53 35.15
N THR A 458 22.82 -18.35 36.43
CA THR A 458 23.80 -17.72 37.32
C THR A 458 25.13 -18.47 37.20
N GLY A 459 26.27 -17.78 37.39
CA GLY A 459 27.58 -18.45 37.37
C GLY A 459 27.68 -19.60 38.39
N GLU A 460 26.78 -19.64 39.37
CA GLU A 460 26.55 -20.74 40.31
C GLU A 460 25.84 -21.94 39.65
N GLU A 461 24.71 -21.76 38.99
CA GLU A 461 23.97 -22.86 38.33
C GLU A 461 24.79 -23.51 37.20
N ALA A 462 25.57 -22.74 36.45
CA ALA A 462 26.46 -23.28 35.42
C ALA A 462 27.61 -24.12 36.03
N ARG A 463 28.11 -23.72 37.21
CA ARG A 463 29.12 -24.49 37.97
C ARG A 463 28.52 -25.73 38.61
N GLU A 464 27.27 -25.66 39.06
CA GLU A 464 26.56 -26.76 39.70
C GLU A 464 26.14 -27.82 38.69
N LEU A 465 25.69 -27.43 37.50
CA LEU A 465 25.40 -28.32 36.40
C LEU A 465 26.69 -28.94 35.81
N ALA A 466 27.80 -28.19 35.78
CA ALA A 466 29.12 -28.75 35.48
C ALA A 466 29.63 -29.71 36.56
N ARG A 467 29.33 -29.45 37.84
CA ARG A 467 29.66 -30.34 38.96
C ARG A 467 28.82 -31.60 38.93
N GLN A 468 27.53 -31.51 38.61
CA GLN A 468 26.63 -32.65 38.42
C GLN A 468 27.03 -33.48 37.19
N LYS A 469 27.35 -32.85 36.06
CA LYS A 469 27.87 -33.57 34.87
C LYS A 469 29.22 -34.24 35.14
N ARG A 470 30.12 -33.61 35.89
CA ARG A 470 31.38 -34.27 36.33
C ARG A 470 31.15 -35.38 37.33
N ALA A 471 30.20 -35.23 38.27
CA ALA A 471 29.86 -36.27 39.23
C ALA A 471 29.19 -37.46 38.53
N ALA A 472 28.32 -37.22 37.55
CA ALA A 472 27.70 -38.25 36.72
C ALA A 472 28.73 -38.96 35.82
N ALA A 473 29.66 -38.21 35.20
CA ALA A 473 30.75 -38.79 34.42
C ALA A 473 31.74 -39.59 35.29
N ALA A 474 32.04 -39.11 36.50
CA ALA A 474 32.87 -39.83 37.46
C ALA A 474 32.17 -41.08 38.02
N ALA A 475 30.85 -41.04 38.21
CA ALA A 475 30.05 -42.20 38.59
C ALA A 475 29.97 -43.23 37.45
N LEU A 476 29.87 -42.79 36.20
CA LEU A 476 29.93 -43.67 35.02
C LEU A 476 31.32 -44.32 34.86
N ALA A 477 32.38 -43.54 35.08
CA ALA A 477 33.76 -44.02 35.05
C ALA A 477 34.09 -44.97 36.22
N ALA A 478 33.42 -44.83 37.37
CA ALA A 478 33.54 -45.75 38.50
C ALA A 478 32.68 -47.02 38.34
N ALA A 479 31.64 -46.98 37.49
CA ALA A 479 30.76 -48.12 37.22
C ALA A 479 31.32 -49.08 36.16
N ASN A 480 32.14 -48.59 35.23
CA ASN A 480 32.85 -49.41 34.26
C ASN A 480 34.30 -49.62 34.73
N ASN A 481 34.65 -50.85 35.08
CA ASN A 481 36.03 -51.27 35.36
C ASN A 481 36.66 -51.82 34.07
N PRO A 482 37.46 -51.06 33.31
CA PRO A 482 38.38 -51.66 32.33
C PRO A 482 39.84 -51.54 32.82
N SER A 483 40.63 -52.55 32.48
CA SER A 483 42.08 -52.61 32.68
C SER A 483 42.80 -51.51 31.90
N GLU A 484 43.94 -51.02 32.43
CA GLU A 484 44.73 -49.89 31.90
C GLU A 484 45.14 -50.03 30.42
N GLU A 485 45.17 -51.25 29.86
CA GLU A 485 45.49 -51.48 28.45
C GLU A 485 44.33 -51.14 27.49
N ASP A 486 43.07 -51.19 27.92
CA ASP A 486 41.91 -50.81 27.09
C ASP A 486 41.69 -49.29 27.03
N MET A 487 42.25 -48.53 27.98
CA MET A 487 42.16 -47.07 27.98
C MET A 487 42.99 -46.44 26.86
N MET A 488 44.11 -47.06 26.47
CA MET A 488 45.00 -46.48 25.46
C MET A 488 44.53 -46.77 24.04
N THR A 489 43.96 -47.96 23.79
CA THR A 489 43.35 -48.33 22.51
C THR A 489 42.03 -47.60 22.27
N GLN A 490 41.14 -47.48 23.27
CA GLN A 490 39.90 -46.70 23.13
C GLN A 490 40.13 -45.18 23.02
N ALA A 491 41.17 -44.64 23.67
CA ALA A 491 41.52 -43.22 23.54
C ALA A 491 42.11 -42.86 22.17
N LEU A 492 42.66 -43.85 21.44
CA LEU A 492 43.15 -43.68 20.07
C LEU A 492 42.07 -43.91 19.01
N GLU A 493 41.08 -44.78 19.27
CA GLU A 493 39.92 -44.95 18.39
C GLU A 493 38.87 -43.83 18.51
N THR A 494 38.86 -43.07 19.61
CA THR A 494 37.92 -41.94 19.81
C THR A 494 38.41 -40.59 19.27
N VAL A 495 39.55 -40.56 18.59
CA VAL A 495 40.05 -39.36 17.89
C VAL A 495 40.15 -39.64 16.39
N ASN A 496 39.04 -40.09 15.78
CA ASN A 496 38.89 -40.06 14.34
C ASN A 496 38.26 -38.71 13.95
N ILE A 497 39.10 -37.78 13.47
CA ILE A 497 38.73 -36.41 13.09
C ILE A 497 37.99 -36.35 11.73
N ASP A 498 37.82 -37.49 11.05
CA ASP A 498 37.16 -37.56 9.73
C ASP A 498 35.75 -38.19 9.73
N ASP A 499 35.15 -38.50 10.90
CA ASP A 499 33.77 -39.02 11.01
C ASP A 499 32.76 -38.00 11.60
N ILE A 500 33.02 -36.69 11.43
CA ILE A 500 31.94 -35.69 11.44
C ILE A 500 31.36 -35.64 10.02
N THR A 501 30.76 -36.75 9.57
CA THR A 501 29.56 -36.55 8.76
C THR A 501 28.51 -36.06 9.76
N PRO A 502 27.97 -34.84 9.62
CA PRO A 502 26.80 -34.50 10.40
C PRO A 502 25.78 -35.57 10.01
N ALA A 503 25.44 -36.46 10.96
CA ALA A 503 24.20 -37.20 10.86
C ALA A 503 23.18 -36.15 10.46
N ALA A 504 22.61 -36.28 9.26
CA ALA A 504 21.62 -35.36 8.74
C ALA A 504 20.64 -35.12 9.87
N GLU A 505 20.73 -33.95 10.50
CA GLU A 505 19.78 -33.56 11.51
C GLU A 505 18.46 -33.63 10.76
N GLU A 506 17.61 -34.60 11.10
CA GLU A 506 16.22 -34.59 10.66
C GLU A 506 15.74 -33.18 11.05
N GLU A 507 15.56 -32.31 10.04
CA GLU A 507 15.13 -30.95 10.25
C GLU A 507 13.86 -31.02 11.08
N LYS A 508 13.98 -30.67 12.37
CA LYS A 508 12.81 -30.60 13.23
C LYS A 508 11.91 -29.56 12.60
N ILE A 509 10.72 -30.01 12.20
CA ILE A 509 9.69 -29.14 11.68
C ILE A 509 9.41 -28.09 12.75
N ASP A 510 9.81 -26.85 12.50
CA ASP A 510 9.58 -25.70 13.38
C ASP A 510 8.32 -24.96 12.88
N PRO A 511 7.10 -25.30 13.33
CA PRO A 511 5.88 -24.76 12.75
C PRO A 511 5.80 -23.23 12.92
N GLU A 512 5.15 -22.57 11.97
CA GLU A 512 4.94 -21.13 12.00
C GLU A 512 3.65 -20.81 12.77
N HIS A 513 3.69 -19.80 13.64
CA HIS A 513 2.54 -19.31 14.39
C HIS A 513 2.23 -17.87 14.03
N LEU A 514 0.97 -17.58 13.73
CA LEU A 514 0.51 -16.23 13.40
C LEU A 514 0.18 -15.43 14.66
N ILE A 515 0.90 -14.32 14.85
CA ILE A 515 0.73 -13.38 15.96
C ILE A 515 0.16 -12.08 15.39
N GLY A 516 -0.98 -11.63 15.93
CA GLY A 516 -1.59 -10.37 15.51
C GLY A 516 -0.75 -9.18 15.97
N PHE A 517 -0.39 -8.31 15.03
CA PHE A 517 0.27 -7.04 15.29
C PHE A 517 -0.79 -5.96 15.53
N ALA A 518 -0.90 -5.48 16.77
CA ALA A 518 -2.06 -4.73 17.21
C ALA A 518 -1.73 -3.49 18.04
N ARG A 519 -2.70 -2.58 18.10
CA ARG A 519 -2.72 -1.45 19.04
C ARG A 519 -4.04 -1.43 19.79
N ILE A 520 -3.97 -1.16 21.09
CA ILE A 520 -5.14 -0.98 21.94
C ILE A 520 -5.47 0.51 22.07
N PHE A 521 -6.73 0.88 21.81
CA PHE A 521 -7.22 2.25 21.84
C PHE A 521 -7.91 2.59 23.17
N SER A 522 -8.60 1.63 23.78
CA SER A 522 -9.28 1.82 25.07
C SER A 522 -9.22 0.57 25.95
N GLY A 523 -9.29 0.77 27.26
CA GLY A 523 -9.29 -0.26 28.29
C GLY A 523 -7.91 -0.86 28.59
N THR A 524 -7.92 -1.98 29.30
CA THR A 524 -6.72 -2.78 29.58
C THR A 524 -7.02 -4.25 29.26
N LEU A 525 -6.17 -4.87 28.43
CA LEU A 525 -6.32 -6.26 28.03
C LEU A 525 -5.40 -7.17 28.84
N SER A 526 -5.91 -8.28 29.35
CA SER A 526 -5.16 -9.30 30.09
C SER A 526 -5.27 -10.67 29.41
N VAL A 527 -4.26 -11.53 29.63
CA VAL A 527 -4.34 -12.94 29.21
C VAL A 527 -5.55 -13.62 29.88
N GLY A 528 -6.38 -14.30 29.09
CA GLY A 528 -7.61 -14.94 29.53
C GLY A 528 -8.88 -14.09 29.37
N ASP A 529 -8.77 -12.81 29.03
CA ASP A 529 -9.95 -11.98 28.74
C ASP A 529 -10.62 -12.43 27.42
N THR A 530 -11.94 -12.22 27.30
CA THR A 530 -12.72 -12.57 26.11
C THR A 530 -13.08 -11.34 25.28
N LEU A 531 -12.89 -11.40 23.97
CA LEU A 531 -13.19 -10.32 23.02
C LEU A 531 -13.98 -10.86 21.82
N TYR A 532 -14.65 -9.98 21.09
CA TYR A 532 -15.24 -10.25 19.78
C TYR A 532 -14.30 -9.78 18.67
N VAL A 533 -14.10 -10.61 17.67
CA VAL A 533 -13.42 -10.26 16.41
C VAL A 533 -14.46 -9.74 15.44
N ILE A 534 -14.38 -8.46 15.12
CA ILE A 534 -15.23 -7.80 14.14
C ILE A 534 -14.63 -7.99 12.75
N PRO A 535 -15.33 -8.68 11.82
CA PRO A 535 -14.84 -8.90 10.47
C PRO A 535 -14.98 -7.63 9.61
N PRO A 536 -14.18 -7.46 8.54
CA PRO A 536 -14.16 -6.23 7.75
C PRO A 536 -15.51 -5.83 7.10
N LYS A 537 -16.35 -6.82 6.76
CA LYS A 537 -17.67 -6.61 6.14
C LYS A 537 -18.80 -6.34 7.15
N TRP A 538 -18.52 -6.44 8.45
CA TRP A 538 -19.52 -6.25 9.49
C TRP A 538 -19.91 -4.78 9.63
N SER A 539 -21.19 -4.53 9.92
CA SER A 539 -21.71 -3.19 10.18
C SER A 539 -22.41 -3.15 11.55
N PRO A 540 -22.23 -2.06 12.32
CA PRO A 540 -23.00 -1.83 13.54
C PRO A 540 -24.51 -1.75 13.35
N ALA A 541 -25.00 -1.40 12.15
CA ALA A 541 -26.44 -1.34 11.85
C ALA A 541 -27.11 -2.72 11.84
N ASN A 542 -26.36 -3.75 11.39
CA ASN A 542 -26.80 -5.14 11.32
C ASN A 542 -25.81 -6.06 12.05
N PRO A 543 -25.88 -6.14 13.40
CA PRO A 543 -24.88 -6.86 14.20
C PRO A 543 -24.74 -8.36 13.92
N HIS A 544 -25.80 -9.00 13.40
CA HIS A 544 -25.86 -10.44 13.08
C HIS A 544 -25.81 -10.73 11.57
N ALA A 545 -25.36 -9.79 10.75
CA ALA A 545 -25.14 -10.05 9.33
C ALA A 545 -23.93 -10.99 9.14
N ASP A 546 -24.04 -11.93 8.19
CA ASP A 546 -22.94 -12.84 7.86
C ASP A 546 -21.79 -12.10 7.15
N PRO A 547 -20.52 -12.34 7.53
CA PRO A 547 -20.06 -13.26 8.58
C PRO A 547 -20.22 -12.69 10.00
N GLU A 548 -20.81 -13.48 10.91
CA GLU A 548 -21.02 -13.08 12.31
C GLU A 548 -19.69 -12.92 13.08
N PRO A 549 -19.55 -11.90 13.94
CA PRO A 549 -18.38 -11.73 14.79
C PRO A 549 -18.11 -12.91 15.73
N GLN A 550 -16.86 -13.35 15.77
CA GLN A 550 -16.47 -14.51 16.56
C GLN A 550 -15.93 -14.12 17.93
N GLN A 551 -16.37 -14.80 18.98
CA GLN A 551 -15.79 -14.62 20.31
C GLN A 551 -14.47 -15.38 20.46
N ILE A 552 -13.48 -14.73 21.04
CA ILE A 552 -12.13 -15.23 21.24
C ILE A 552 -11.69 -15.05 22.68
N THR A 553 -10.82 -15.94 23.15
CA THR A 553 -10.10 -15.77 24.43
C THR A 553 -8.65 -15.46 24.12
N VAL A 554 -8.11 -14.42 24.76
CA VAL A 554 -6.71 -14.02 24.60
C VAL A 554 -5.80 -15.09 25.21
N LYS A 555 -5.01 -15.78 24.37
CA LYS A 555 -4.09 -16.84 24.81
C LYS A 555 -2.78 -16.29 25.35
N SER A 556 -2.21 -15.30 24.66
CA SER A 556 -0.91 -14.73 24.97
C SER A 556 -0.80 -13.31 24.45
N LEU A 557 -0.01 -12.49 25.15
CA LEU A 557 0.30 -11.11 24.80
C LEU A 557 1.81 -10.93 24.75
N TYR A 558 2.30 -10.16 23.80
CA TYR A 558 3.73 -9.99 23.55
C TYR A 558 4.12 -8.52 23.35
N MET A 559 5.33 -8.17 23.76
CA MET A 559 6.02 -6.93 23.39
C MET A 559 7.04 -7.24 22.28
N PHE A 560 7.06 -6.41 21.23
CA PHE A 560 8.02 -6.57 20.14
C PHE A 560 9.37 -5.92 20.48
N MET A 561 10.44 -6.69 20.39
CA MET A 561 11.83 -6.27 20.61
C MET A 561 12.68 -6.53 19.35
N GLY A 562 12.13 -6.25 18.16
CA GLY A 562 12.73 -6.59 16.88
C GLY A 562 12.60 -8.08 16.60
N ARG A 563 13.72 -8.81 16.60
CA ARG A 563 13.78 -10.27 16.33
C ARG A 563 13.26 -11.15 17.47
N SER A 564 12.86 -10.56 18.60
CA SER A 564 12.39 -11.32 19.76
C SER A 564 11.09 -10.75 20.29
N LEU A 565 10.28 -11.66 20.83
CA LEU A 565 9.10 -11.32 21.61
C LEU A 565 9.42 -11.43 23.10
N GLU A 566 8.78 -10.58 23.88
CA GLU A 566 8.77 -10.66 25.35
C GLU A 566 7.32 -10.89 25.79
N ALA A 567 7.08 -11.89 26.63
CA ALA A 567 5.73 -12.20 27.09
C ALA A 567 5.21 -11.13 28.08
N LEU A 568 3.95 -10.72 27.89
CA LEU A 568 3.24 -9.78 28.74
C LEU A 568 2.01 -10.44 29.36
N ASN A 569 1.67 -10.07 30.60
CA ASN A 569 0.44 -10.54 31.26
C ASN A 569 -0.75 -9.61 30.99
N SER A 570 -0.49 -8.32 30.78
CA SER A 570 -1.50 -7.29 30.59
C SER A 570 -0.94 -6.12 29.78
N VAL A 571 -1.78 -5.51 28.94
CA VAL A 571 -1.43 -4.40 28.06
C VAL A 571 -2.46 -3.26 28.23
N PRO A 572 -2.04 -2.03 28.61
CA PRO A 572 -2.94 -0.89 28.75
C PRO A 572 -3.17 -0.16 27.41
N ALA A 573 -4.22 0.66 27.31
CA ALA A 573 -4.47 1.49 26.13
C ALA A 573 -3.25 2.33 25.71
N GLY A 574 -3.10 2.53 24.39
CA GLY A 574 -2.10 3.40 23.77
C GLY A 574 -0.79 2.74 23.37
N VAL A 575 -0.57 1.45 23.66
CA VAL A 575 0.66 0.75 23.26
C VAL A 575 0.42 -0.22 22.10
N VAL A 576 1.48 -0.48 21.35
CA VAL A 576 1.54 -1.51 20.31
C VAL A 576 1.96 -2.83 20.95
N PHE A 577 1.28 -3.93 20.61
CA PHE A 577 1.48 -5.24 21.22
C PHE A 577 1.19 -6.38 20.23
N GLY A 578 1.71 -7.55 20.55
CA GLY A 578 1.43 -8.80 19.84
C GLY A 578 0.34 -9.59 20.57
N ILE A 579 -0.57 -10.22 19.84
CA ILE A 579 -1.64 -11.05 20.42
C ILE A 579 -1.70 -12.42 19.74
N GLY A 580 -1.62 -13.48 20.55
CA GLY A 580 -1.74 -14.86 20.10
C GLY A 580 -3.18 -15.39 20.15
N GLY A 581 -3.47 -16.40 19.34
CA GLY A 581 -4.77 -17.11 19.34
C GLY A 581 -5.82 -16.56 18.37
N LEU A 582 -5.40 -15.75 17.39
CA LEU A 582 -6.23 -15.15 16.34
C LEU A 582 -6.21 -15.91 15.00
N GLU A 583 -5.38 -16.94 14.91
CA GLU A 583 -5.20 -17.76 13.71
C GLU A 583 -6.53 -18.33 13.20
N GLY A 584 -6.81 -18.15 11.91
CA GLY A 584 -8.04 -18.59 11.25
C GLY A 584 -9.30 -17.79 11.61
N LYS A 585 -9.21 -16.79 12.48
CA LYS A 585 -10.35 -15.96 12.93
C LYS A 585 -10.34 -14.56 12.35
N ILE A 586 -9.15 -14.05 12.05
CA ILE A 586 -8.93 -12.80 11.33
C ILE A 586 -8.44 -13.15 9.93
N LEU A 587 -8.97 -12.46 8.91
CA LEU A 587 -8.52 -12.60 7.53
C LEU A 587 -7.17 -11.91 7.31
N LYS A 588 -7.13 -10.58 7.40
CA LYS A 588 -5.91 -9.77 7.19
C LYS A 588 -5.73 -8.76 8.31
N SER A 589 -6.76 -7.94 8.50
CA SER A 589 -6.92 -6.98 9.59
C SER A 589 -8.25 -7.22 10.28
N GLY A 590 -8.39 -6.70 11.50
CA GLY A 590 -9.61 -6.88 12.29
C GLY A 590 -9.67 -5.95 13.48
N THR A 591 -10.88 -5.56 13.86
CA THR A 591 -11.11 -4.87 15.13
C THR A 591 -11.50 -5.87 16.20
N LEU A 592 -10.89 -5.74 17.37
CA LEU A 592 -11.20 -6.51 18.56
C LEU A 592 -11.98 -5.62 19.52
N CYS A 593 -13.17 -6.05 19.93
CA CYS A 593 -14.00 -5.29 20.86
C CYS A 593 -14.52 -6.17 21.99
N SER A 594 -14.56 -5.66 23.22
CA SER A 594 -15.19 -6.35 24.35
C SER A 594 -16.72 -6.46 24.22
N THR A 595 -17.35 -5.53 23.49
CA THR A 595 -18.80 -5.44 23.29
C THR A 595 -19.14 -5.57 21.81
N LEU A 596 -20.16 -6.35 21.48
CA LEU A 596 -20.61 -6.53 20.09
C LEU A 596 -21.57 -5.40 19.65
N GLU A 597 -22.59 -5.10 20.48
CA GLU A 597 -23.58 -4.07 20.17
C GLU A 597 -22.95 -2.68 20.13
N GLY A 598 -23.00 -2.05 18.95
CA GLY A 598 -22.42 -0.72 18.71
C GLY A 598 -20.89 -0.69 18.74
N ALA A 599 -20.23 -1.82 18.45
CA ALA A 599 -18.78 -1.87 18.21
C ALA A 599 -18.36 -1.00 17.01
N VAL A 600 -17.11 -0.59 16.96
CA VAL A 600 -16.52 0.10 15.80
C VAL A 600 -15.88 -0.91 14.85
N ASN A 601 -16.02 -0.69 13.54
CA ASN A 601 -15.28 -1.43 12.52
C ASN A 601 -14.18 -0.55 11.92
N LEU A 602 -12.94 -0.76 12.36
CA LEU A 602 -11.75 -0.08 11.84
C LEU A 602 -11.08 -0.85 10.69
N ALA A 603 -11.53 -2.06 10.39
CA ALA A 603 -10.92 -2.95 9.41
C ALA A 603 -11.42 -2.70 7.96
N GLY A 604 -12.53 -1.98 7.80
CA GLY A 604 -13.11 -1.65 6.48
C GLY A 604 -12.40 -0.54 5.69
N ILE A 605 -11.27 -0.01 6.17
CA ILE A 605 -10.58 1.14 5.56
C ILE A 605 -9.57 0.64 4.52
N SER A 606 -9.66 1.17 3.29
CA SER A 606 -8.93 0.71 2.11
C SER A 606 -7.41 0.72 2.32
N LEU A 607 -6.78 -0.45 2.14
CA LEU A 607 -5.33 -0.56 1.99
C LEU A 607 -4.91 0.09 0.67
N ALA A 608 -3.82 0.85 0.68
CA ALA A 608 -3.24 1.40 -0.54
C ALA A 608 -2.57 0.28 -1.36
N GLY A 609 -2.94 0.17 -2.65
CA GLY A 609 -2.32 -0.75 -3.61
C GLY A 609 -3.08 -2.07 -3.80
N LYS A 610 -3.90 -2.14 -4.86
CA LYS A 610 -4.55 -3.41 -5.27
C LYS A 610 -3.49 -4.36 -5.86
N PRO A 611 -3.58 -5.68 -5.60
CA PRO A 611 -2.67 -6.63 -6.22
C PRO A 611 -2.90 -6.72 -7.73
N ILE A 612 -1.82 -6.70 -8.50
CA ILE A 612 -1.86 -6.58 -9.97
C ILE A 612 -1.26 -7.81 -10.62
N VAL A 613 -0.11 -8.26 -10.11
CA VAL A 613 0.64 -9.38 -10.66
C VAL A 613 -0.06 -10.65 -10.23
N ARG A 614 -0.47 -11.48 -11.19
CA ARG A 614 -1.16 -12.75 -10.92
C ARG A 614 -0.33 -13.89 -11.46
N VAL A 615 -0.17 -14.95 -10.69
CA VAL A 615 0.63 -16.11 -11.09
C VAL A 615 -0.08 -17.40 -10.69
N ALA A 616 -0.26 -18.29 -11.66
CA ALA A 616 -0.73 -19.65 -11.39
C ALA A 616 0.39 -20.45 -10.72
N LEU A 617 0.06 -21.17 -9.65
CA LEU A 617 0.98 -21.96 -8.85
C LEU A 617 0.57 -23.44 -8.91
N GLU A 618 1.56 -24.28 -9.13
CA GLU A 618 1.42 -25.73 -9.07
C GLU A 618 2.55 -26.30 -8.22
N PRO A 619 2.28 -27.27 -7.32
CA PRO A 619 3.37 -27.95 -6.63
C PRO A 619 4.12 -28.83 -7.64
N VAL A 620 5.44 -28.89 -7.55
CA VAL A 620 6.27 -29.76 -8.41
C VAL A 620 5.87 -31.23 -8.21
N ASN A 621 5.52 -31.58 -6.99
CA ASN A 621 4.93 -32.87 -6.65
C ASN A 621 3.41 -32.72 -6.42
N PRO A 622 2.55 -33.31 -7.26
CA PRO A 622 1.10 -33.22 -7.10
C PRO A 622 0.56 -33.71 -5.75
N ALA A 623 1.30 -34.58 -5.05
CA ALA A 623 0.90 -35.06 -3.73
C ALA A 623 0.97 -33.99 -2.63
N ASP A 624 1.72 -32.90 -2.86
CA ASP A 624 1.88 -31.79 -1.92
C ASP A 624 0.88 -30.65 -2.17
N LEU A 625 -0.15 -30.87 -3.00
CA LEU A 625 -1.17 -29.87 -3.32
C LEU A 625 -1.89 -29.33 -2.07
N ASP A 626 -2.32 -30.21 -1.17
CA ASP A 626 -3.00 -29.80 0.06
C ASP A 626 -2.08 -28.97 0.97
N LYS A 627 -0.78 -29.30 1.00
CA LYS A 627 0.23 -28.51 1.75
C LYS A 627 0.39 -27.13 1.14
N MET A 628 0.44 -27.04 -0.20
CA MET A 628 0.50 -25.77 -0.90
C MET A 628 -0.72 -24.89 -0.61
N ILE A 629 -1.93 -25.47 -0.63
CA ILE A 629 -3.18 -24.75 -0.33
C ILE A 629 -3.18 -24.25 1.12
N GLN A 630 -2.80 -25.09 2.08
CA GLN A 630 -2.68 -24.68 3.49
C GLN A 630 -1.65 -23.56 3.67
N GLY A 631 -0.48 -23.69 3.02
CA GLY A 631 0.54 -22.65 3.02
C GLY A 631 0.08 -21.34 2.39
N LEU A 632 -0.73 -21.40 1.32
CA LEU A 632 -1.33 -20.21 0.68
C LEU A 632 -2.28 -19.48 1.61
N HIS A 633 -3.10 -20.21 2.38
CA HIS A 633 -3.98 -19.60 3.37
C HIS A 633 -3.19 -18.89 4.49
N LEU A 634 -2.08 -19.48 4.95
CA LEU A 634 -1.21 -18.85 5.94
C LEU A 634 -0.50 -17.61 5.38
N LEU A 635 0.00 -17.70 4.14
CA LEU A 635 0.64 -16.58 3.44
C LEU A 635 -0.33 -15.39 3.31
N VAL A 636 -1.57 -15.62 2.86
CA VAL A 636 -2.57 -14.55 2.70
C VAL A 636 -3.00 -13.92 4.02
N GLN A 637 -2.95 -14.68 5.13
CA GLN A 637 -3.18 -14.10 6.46
C GLN A 637 -2.01 -13.25 6.93
N SER A 638 -0.77 -13.69 6.66
CA SER A 638 0.45 -12.98 7.06
C SER A 638 0.73 -11.73 6.22
N ASP A 639 0.37 -11.76 4.94
CA ASP A 639 0.65 -10.68 4.00
C ASP A 639 -0.58 -9.80 3.73
N PRO A 640 -0.53 -8.49 4.04
CA PRO A 640 -1.69 -7.62 3.85
C PRO A 640 -2.18 -7.49 2.40
N CYS A 641 -1.30 -7.64 1.40
CA CYS A 641 -1.62 -7.40 -0.01
C CYS A 641 -1.78 -8.70 -0.82
N ALA A 642 -1.19 -9.81 -0.39
CA ALA A 642 -1.36 -11.08 -1.08
C ALA A 642 -2.82 -11.53 -1.11
N GLU A 643 -3.28 -12.04 -2.24
CA GLU A 643 -4.61 -12.64 -2.40
C GLU A 643 -4.48 -13.98 -3.10
N TYR A 644 -5.37 -14.89 -2.74
CA TYR A 644 -5.42 -16.24 -3.29
C TYR A 644 -6.80 -16.46 -3.89
N GLU A 645 -6.82 -16.81 -5.17
CA GLU A 645 -8.03 -17.17 -5.91
C GLU A 645 -7.85 -18.55 -6.54
N GLN A 646 -8.92 -19.35 -6.54
CA GLN A 646 -8.98 -20.55 -7.36
C GLN A 646 -9.83 -20.25 -8.60
N PHE A 647 -9.26 -20.45 -9.78
CA PHE A 647 -9.99 -20.27 -11.03
C PHE A 647 -10.92 -21.45 -11.31
N ALA A 648 -11.95 -21.22 -12.13
CA ALA A 648 -12.85 -22.27 -12.59
C ALA A 648 -12.14 -23.38 -13.40
N SER A 649 -10.92 -23.12 -13.90
CA SER A 649 -10.02 -24.12 -14.50
C SER A 649 -9.46 -25.11 -13.48
N GLY A 650 -9.57 -24.82 -12.18
CA GLY A 650 -8.90 -25.55 -11.10
C GLY A 650 -7.51 -25.01 -10.76
N GLU A 651 -7.01 -23.99 -11.48
CA GLU A 651 -5.71 -23.37 -11.24
C GLU A 651 -5.73 -22.53 -9.96
N HIS A 652 -4.68 -22.67 -9.14
CA HIS A 652 -4.47 -21.88 -7.94
C HIS A 652 -3.66 -20.63 -8.29
N VAL A 653 -4.23 -19.45 -8.08
CA VAL A 653 -3.62 -18.18 -8.51
C VAL A 653 -3.31 -17.31 -7.29
N LEU A 654 -2.05 -16.90 -7.20
CA LEU A 654 -1.59 -15.91 -6.23
C LEU A 654 -1.55 -14.54 -6.90
N LEU A 655 -2.13 -13.54 -6.23
CA LEU A 655 -2.08 -12.14 -6.64
C LEU A 655 -1.18 -11.36 -5.68
N THR A 656 -0.30 -10.53 -6.22
CA THR A 656 0.64 -9.69 -5.45
C THR A 656 0.74 -8.27 -6.03
N ALA A 657 1.27 -7.33 -5.25
CA ALA A 657 1.42 -5.93 -5.64
C ALA A 657 2.34 -5.73 -6.87
N GLY A 658 3.41 -6.52 -6.95
CA GLY A 658 4.48 -6.34 -7.91
C GLY A 658 5.40 -7.56 -7.98
N GLU A 659 6.43 -7.48 -8.83
CA GLU A 659 7.38 -8.57 -9.08
C GLU A 659 8.21 -8.90 -7.84
N LEU A 660 8.73 -7.90 -7.15
CA LEU A 660 9.55 -8.10 -5.96
C LEU A 660 8.72 -8.73 -4.83
N HIS A 661 7.47 -8.30 -4.70
CA HIS A 661 6.53 -8.88 -3.75
C HIS A 661 6.17 -10.33 -4.12
N LEU A 662 5.97 -10.64 -5.40
CA LEU A 662 5.77 -12.02 -5.86
C LEU A 662 6.95 -12.93 -5.47
N GLU A 663 8.19 -12.49 -5.72
CA GLU A 663 9.38 -13.28 -5.37
C GLU A 663 9.45 -13.58 -3.88
N ARG A 664 9.15 -12.58 -3.04
CA ARG A 664 9.06 -12.75 -1.58
C ARG A 664 8.02 -13.80 -1.21
N CYS A 665 6.80 -13.66 -1.73
CA CYS A 665 5.70 -14.57 -1.42
C CYS A 665 6.00 -16.01 -1.84
N LEU A 666 6.62 -16.21 -3.00
CA LEU A 666 7.05 -17.54 -3.46
C LEU A 666 8.11 -18.15 -2.54
N LEU A 667 9.07 -17.35 -2.09
CA LEU A 667 10.10 -17.80 -1.16
C LEU A 667 9.48 -18.19 0.19
N ASP A 668 8.59 -17.35 0.74
CA ASP A 668 7.91 -17.62 2.00
C ASP A 668 7.02 -18.87 1.92
N LEU A 669 6.31 -19.04 0.81
CA LEU A 669 5.48 -20.21 0.59
C LEU A 669 6.34 -21.49 0.51
N LYS A 670 7.47 -21.42 -0.18
CA LYS A 670 8.40 -22.54 -0.33
C LYS A 670 9.13 -22.91 0.96
N GLU A 671 9.63 -21.94 1.72
CA GLU A 671 10.53 -22.19 2.86
C GLU A 671 9.79 -22.24 4.20
N ARG A 672 8.79 -21.39 4.42
CA ARG A 672 8.18 -21.18 5.73
C ARG A 672 6.84 -21.88 5.88
N PHE A 673 5.92 -21.61 4.94
CA PHE A 673 4.52 -22.00 5.04
C PHE A 673 4.22 -23.40 4.50
N ALA A 674 4.35 -23.62 3.17
CA ALA A 674 3.99 -24.89 2.55
C ALA A 674 5.11 -25.94 2.64
N ARG A 675 6.38 -25.50 2.68
CA ARG A 675 7.56 -26.39 2.72
C ARG A 675 7.57 -27.42 1.60
N CYS A 676 7.15 -26.99 0.42
CA CYS A 676 7.15 -27.79 -0.79
C CYS A 676 7.73 -27.00 -1.95
N ASP A 677 8.30 -27.71 -2.93
CA ASP A 677 8.74 -27.08 -4.16
C ASP A 677 7.53 -26.67 -5.00
N ILE A 678 7.45 -25.39 -5.33
CA ILE A 678 6.34 -24.79 -6.07
C ILE A 678 6.87 -24.28 -7.40
N GLN A 679 6.17 -24.64 -8.45
CA GLN A 679 6.38 -24.14 -9.79
C GLN A 679 5.41 -22.99 -10.05
N ALA A 680 5.97 -21.80 -10.18
CA ALA A 680 5.24 -20.62 -10.62
C ALA A 680 5.14 -20.59 -12.15
N GLY A 681 3.92 -20.41 -12.67
CA GLY A 681 3.67 -20.16 -14.08
C GLY A 681 4.14 -18.78 -14.54
N ALA A 682 4.01 -18.50 -15.84
CA ALA A 682 4.32 -17.17 -16.36
C ALA A 682 3.27 -16.14 -15.87
N PRO A 683 3.68 -14.93 -15.44
CA PRO A 683 2.76 -13.91 -14.96
C PRO A 683 1.59 -13.68 -15.91
N ILE A 684 0.40 -13.60 -15.32
CA ILE A 684 -0.87 -13.34 -15.98
C ILE A 684 -1.10 -11.84 -15.88
N VAL A 685 -1.02 -11.18 -17.03
CA VAL A 685 -1.26 -9.75 -17.14
C VAL A 685 -2.75 -9.56 -17.45
N PRO A 686 -3.46 -8.69 -16.72
CA PRO A 686 -4.83 -8.37 -17.08
C PRO A 686 -4.84 -7.59 -18.39
N TYR A 687 -5.71 -7.98 -19.32
CA TYR A 687 -5.99 -7.20 -20.53
C TYR A 687 -7.44 -6.71 -20.46
N ARG A 688 -7.77 -5.73 -21.30
CA ARG A 688 -9.16 -5.37 -21.61
C ARG A 688 -9.34 -5.38 -23.12
N GLU A 689 -10.59 -5.53 -23.52
CA GLU A 689 -10.97 -5.56 -24.93
C GLU A 689 -11.84 -4.35 -25.25
N THR A 690 -11.54 -3.65 -26.33
CA THR A 690 -12.34 -2.51 -26.77
C THR A 690 -12.47 -2.48 -28.28
N ILE A 691 -13.33 -1.59 -28.77
CA ILE A 691 -13.52 -1.32 -30.19
C ILE A 691 -13.28 0.15 -30.45
N VAL A 692 -12.71 0.44 -31.61
CA VAL A 692 -12.49 1.82 -32.06
C VAL A 692 -13.01 2.01 -33.48
N LYS A 693 -13.29 3.27 -33.81
CA LYS A 693 -13.56 3.69 -35.18
C LYS A 693 -12.23 4.09 -35.84
N ALA A 694 -11.60 3.16 -36.56
CA ALA A 694 -10.38 3.42 -37.32
C ALA A 694 -10.68 3.84 -38.78
N GLU A 695 -9.74 4.49 -39.46
CA GLU A 695 -9.88 4.87 -40.87
C GLU A 695 -9.77 3.65 -41.80
N GLU A 696 -8.87 2.72 -41.47
CA GLU A 696 -8.55 1.50 -42.23
C GLU A 696 -9.52 0.33 -41.97
N MET A 697 -10.78 0.61 -41.63
CA MET A 697 -11.76 -0.45 -41.34
C MET A 697 -12.34 -1.06 -42.62
N ARG A 698 -12.55 -2.38 -42.61
CA ARG A 698 -13.33 -3.09 -43.64
C ARG A 698 -14.73 -2.49 -43.75
N PRO A 699 -15.39 -2.50 -44.94
CA PRO A 699 -16.78 -2.07 -45.08
C PRO A 699 -17.71 -2.82 -44.11
N PRO A 700 -18.83 -2.20 -43.65
CA PRO A 700 -19.74 -2.85 -42.72
C PRO A 700 -20.25 -4.20 -43.26
N ALA A 701 -20.33 -5.20 -42.40
CA ALA A 701 -20.79 -6.54 -42.75
C ALA A 701 -22.19 -6.53 -43.40
N ASN A 702 -23.06 -5.61 -42.98
CA ASN A 702 -24.35 -5.37 -43.61
C ASN A 702 -24.54 -3.89 -43.95
N LYS A 703 -24.63 -3.57 -45.26
CA LYS A 703 -24.76 -2.19 -45.75
C LYS A 703 -26.11 -1.55 -45.42
N GLU A 704 -27.16 -2.34 -45.22
CA GLU A 704 -28.53 -1.83 -45.00
C GLU A 704 -28.81 -1.49 -43.54
N LEU A 705 -28.25 -2.25 -42.59
CA LEU A 705 -28.50 -2.10 -41.15
C LEU A 705 -27.49 -1.18 -40.45
N GLY A 706 -26.43 -0.76 -41.15
CA GLY A 706 -25.31 -0.03 -40.57
C GLY A 706 -24.30 -0.93 -39.86
N ARG A 707 -23.21 -0.31 -39.38
CA ARG A 707 -22.09 -1.02 -38.73
C ARG A 707 -22.44 -1.46 -37.31
N GLY A 708 -21.99 -2.65 -36.94
CA GLY A 708 -22.16 -3.21 -35.60
C GLY A 708 -23.57 -3.73 -35.34
N THR A 709 -24.47 -3.70 -36.31
CA THR A 709 -25.84 -4.22 -36.20
C THR A 709 -25.91 -5.66 -36.72
N ILE A 710 -26.32 -6.59 -35.87
CA ILE A 710 -26.43 -8.01 -36.21
C ILE A 710 -27.84 -8.50 -35.87
N VAL A 711 -28.49 -9.13 -36.86
CA VAL A 711 -29.73 -9.87 -36.68
C VAL A 711 -29.36 -11.34 -36.50
N SER A 712 -29.80 -11.91 -35.38
CA SER A 712 -29.54 -13.30 -35.04
C SER A 712 -30.82 -14.05 -34.76
N SER A 713 -30.79 -15.35 -35.02
CA SER A 713 -31.85 -16.27 -34.65
C SER A 713 -31.26 -17.38 -33.80
N THR A 714 -32.01 -17.83 -32.81
CA THR A 714 -31.67 -19.00 -31.98
C THR A 714 -31.59 -20.26 -32.82
N SER A 715 -30.91 -21.30 -32.32
CA SER A 715 -30.80 -22.60 -33.00
C SER A 715 -32.17 -23.22 -33.35
N SER A 716 -33.15 -23.04 -32.46
CA SER A 716 -34.53 -23.46 -32.66
C SER A 716 -35.34 -22.53 -33.59
N LYS A 717 -34.78 -21.38 -33.97
CA LYS A 717 -35.45 -20.28 -34.71
C LYS A 717 -36.68 -19.71 -34.01
N GLN A 718 -36.81 -19.95 -32.71
CA GLN A 718 -37.95 -19.51 -31.90
C GLN A 718 -37.81 -18.08 -31.37
N VAL A 719 -36.59 -17.57 -31.30
CA VAL A 719 -36.29 -16.20 -30.88
C VAL A 719 -35.37 -15.55 -31.90
N ASN A 720 -35.76 -14.37 -32.36
CA ASN A 720 -34.94 -13.47 -33.16
C ASN A 720 -34.51 -12.27 -32.31
N LEU A 721 -33.24 -11.93 -32.37
CA LEU A 721 -32.64 -10.84 -31.61
C LEU A 721 -31.84 -9.94 -32.56
N THR A 722 -32.16 -8.65 -32.55
CA THR A 722 -31.40 -7.62 -33.25
C THR A 722 -30.65 -6.78 -32.24
N LEU A 723 -29.32 -6.81 -32.30
CA LEU A 723 -28.45 -6.02 -31.44
C LEU A 723 -27.52 -5.14 -32.25
N ARG A 724 -27.18 -3.98 -31.68
CA ARG A 724 -26.20 -3.06 -32.24
C ARG A 724 -25.13 -2.73 -31.21
N VAL A 725 -23.86 -2.83 -31.60
CA VAL A 725 -22.72 -2.51 -30.74
C VAL A 725 -22.04 -1.24 -31.23
N GLN A 726 -21.65 -0.35 -30.30
CA GLN A 726 -20.97 0.90 -30.62
C GLN A 726 -19.88 1.21 -29.57
N PRO A 727 -18.73 1.81 -29.98
CA PRO A 727 -17.74 2.30 -29.03
C PRO A 727 -18.29 3.45 -28.17
N LEU A 728 -18.01 3.40 -26.88
CA LEU A 728 -18.35 4.45 -25.93
C LEU A 728 -17.28 5.57 -25.96
N PRO A 729 -17.67 6.85 -25.80
CA PRO A 729 -16.69 7.92 -25.64
C PRO A 729 -15.75 7.70 -24.44
N THR A 730 -14.51 8.15 -24.56
CA THR A 730 -13.47 7.95 -23.52
C THR A 730 -13.82 8.67 -22.22
N ASN A 731 -14.36 9.89 -22.29
CA ASN A 731 -14.79 10.66 -21.12
C ASN A 731 -15.88 9.93 -20.31
N VAL A 732 -16.85 9.30 -20.98
CA VAL A 732 -17.89 8.51 -20.31
C VAL A 732 -17.30 7.24 -19.70
N THR A 733 -16.40 6.58 -20.41
CA THR A 733 -15.72 5.37 -19.91
C THR A 733 -14.92 5.67 -18.64
N GLU A 734 -14.16 6.77 -18.62
CA GLU A 734 -13.42 7.24 -17.44
C GLU A 734 -14.34 7.64 -16.29
N PHE A 735 -15.46 8.31 -16.58
CA PHE A 735 -16.45 8.69 -15.58
C PHE A 735 -17.07 7.45 -14.90
N LEU A 736 -17.44 6.43 -15.66
CA LEU A 736 -17.99 5.18 -15.12
C LEU A 736 -16.97 4.41 -14.28
N LEU A 737 -15.69 4.40 -14.68
CA LEU A 737 -14.61 3.78 -13.92
C LEU A 737 -14.39 4.47 -12.57
N LYS A 738 -14.39 5.81 -12.54
CA LYS A 738 -14.22 6.59 -11.30
C LYS A 738 -15.39 6.42 -10.33
N ASN A 739 -16.60 6.25 -10.85
CA ASN A 739 -17.83 6.18 -10.05
C ASN A 739 -18.41 4.76 -9.89
N GLY A 740 -17.58 3.73 -10.00
CA GLY A 740 -18.01 2.33 -9.91
C GLY A 740 -18.73 1.98 -8.60
N ASP A 741 -18.34 2.62 -7.48
CA ASP A 741 -18.93 2.38 -6.17
C ASP A 741 -20.35 2.97 -6.04
N ALA A 742 -20.61 4.12 -6.67
CA ALA A 742 -21.97 4.68 -6.76
C ALA A 742 -22.90 3.73 -7.54
N ILE A 743 -22.38 3.12 -8.62
CA ILE A 743 -23.13 2.13 -9.41
C ILE A 743 -23.41 0.86 -8.58
N LYS A 744 -22.45 0.38 -7.78
CA LYS A 744 -22.69 -0.73 -6.84
C LYS A 744 -23.82 -0.43 -5.87
N ARG A 745 -23.79 0.75 -5.23
CA ARG A 745 -24.82 1.18 -4.29
C ARG A 745 -26.21 1.22 -4.95
N LEU A 746 -26.31 1.69 -6.19
CA LEU A 746 -27.56 1.70 -6.96
C LEU A 746 -28.20 0.31 -7.06
N TYR A 747 -27.42 -0.73 -7.38
CA TYR A 747 -27.93 -2.10 -7.45
C TYR A 747 -28.29 -2.67 -6.07
N ASN A 748 -27.52 -2.36 -5.02
CA ASN A 748 -27.81 -2.82 -3.66
C ASN A 748 -29.11 -2.23 -3.11
N VAL A 749 -29.32 -0.92 -3.30
CA VAL A 749 -30.57 -0.24 -2.89
C VAL A 749 -31.78 -0.87 -3.57
N ARG A 750 -31.66 -1.18 -4.86
CA ARG A 750 -32.74 -1.85 -5.61
C ARG A 750 -33.02 -3.26 -5.11
N LYS A 751 -31.97 -4.03 -4.79
CA LYS A 751 -32.09 -5.38 -4.23
C LYS A 751 -32.83 -5.38 -2.89
N LEU A 752 -32.51 -4.45 -2.00
CA LEU A 752 -33.21 -4.30 -0.71
C LEU A 752 -34.71 -3.98 -0.88
N VAL A 753 -35.05 -3.13 -1.85
CA VAL A 753 -36.45 -2.81 -2.18
C VAL A 753 -37.20 -4.01 -2.79
N GLU A 754 -36.50 -4.88 -3.52
CA GLU A 754 -37.07 -6.12 -4.08
C GLU A 754 -37.24 -7.22 -3.00
N GLU A 755 -36.31 -7.32 -2.03
CA GLU A 755 -36.33 -8.33 -0.95
C GLU A 755 -37.33 -8.05 0.18
N GLU A 756 -37.76 -6.80 0.41
CA GLU A 756 -38.87 -6.50 1.33
C GLU A 756 -40.24 -7.04 0.85
N GLY A 757 -40.32 -7.58 -0.38
CA GLY A 757 -41.55 -8.09 -1.01
C GLY A 757 -41.73 -9.62 -1.07
N GLU A 758 -40.67 -10.43 -0.94
CA GLU A 758 -40.76 -11.90 -1.10
C GLU A 758 -39.82 -12.66 -0.14
N GLU A 759 -40.34 -13.69 0.54
CA GLU A 759 -39.57 -14.59 1.42
C GLU A 759 -38.54 -15.41 0.63
N SER A 760 -37.26 -15.16 0.96
CA SER A 760 -36.06 -16.02 0.85
C SER A 760 -35.94 -17.02 -0.31
N ASN A 761 -34.97 -16.78 -1.21
CA ASN A 761 -34.16 -17.85 -1.79
C ASN A 761 -32.72 -17.38 -2.02
N GLU A 762 -31.78 -18.10 -1.41
CA GLU A 762 -30.34 -17.86 -1.46
C GLU A 762 -29.75 -18.35 -2.79
N GLU A 763 -29.28 -17.44 -3.65
CA GLU A 763 -28.21 -17.73 -4.59
C GLU A 763 -27.01 -16.83 -4.25
N ALA A 764 -26.00 -17.45 -3.65
CA ALA A 764 -24.73 -16.83 -3.31
C ALA A 764 -23.95 -16.50 -4.58
N ILE A 765 -23.86 -15.21 -4.91
CA ILE A 765 -22.84 -14.67 -5.80
C ILE A 765 -21.80 -14.01 -4.89
N GLU A 766 -20.55 -14.49 -4.95
CA GLU A 766 -19.39 -13.92 -4.26
C GLU A 766 -19.31 -12.41 -4.53
N ALA A 767 -19.79 -11.63 -3.56
CA ALA A 767 -19.72 -10.19 -3.57
C ALA A 767 -18.39 -9.76 -2.93
N ASP A 768 -17.40 -9.47 -3.76
CA ASP A 768 -16.26 -8.60 -3.41
C ASP A 768 -16.76 -7.18 -3.18
N THR A 769 -17.40 -7.00 -2.02
CA THR A 769 -17.78 -5.71 -1.46
C THR A 769 -16.64 -5.22 -0.60
N GLU A 770 -15.66 -4.59 -1.23
CA GLU A 770 -14.89 -3.54 -0.58
C GLU A 770 -15.90 -2.40 -0.27
N LEU A 771 -16.28 -2.26 0.99
CA LEU A 771 -17.09 -1.13 1.47
C LEU A 771 -16.18 0.10 1.55
N THR A 772 -15.95 0.76 0.42
CA THR A 772 -15.31 2.07 0.37
C THR A 772 -16.33 3.12 0.84
N ALA A 773 -16.11 3.66 2.04
CA ALA A 773 -16.84 4.80 2.60
C ALA A 773 -16.42 6.13 1.94
N GLY A 774 -16.17 6.15 0.62
CA GLY A 774 -16.06 7.39 -0.13
C GLY A 774 -17.43 8.05 -0.28
N ALA A 775 -17.46 9.38 -0.36
CA ALA A 775 -18.63 10.18 -0.72
C ALA A 775 -19.09 9.81 -2.15
N ALA A 776 -19.84 8.72 -2.28
CA ALA A 776 -20.38 8.29 -3.56
C ALA A 776 -21.58 9.18 -3.91
N LEU A 777 -21.59 9.67 -5.14
CA LEU A 777 -22.67 10.48 -5.73
C LEU A 777 -24.04 9.85 -5.46
N SER A 778 -25.04 10.70 -5.23
CA SER A 778 -26.43 10.24 -5.15
C SER A 778 -26.87 9.66 -6.50
N VAL A 779 -27.93 8.84 -6.51
CA VAL A 779 -28.45 8.22 -7.74
C VAL A 779 -28.88 9.29 -8.77
N GLU A 780 -29.41 10.42 -8.30
CA GLU A 780 -29.86 11.53 -9.13
C GLU A 780 -28.69 12.36 -9.69
N GLU A 781 -27.66 12.59 -8.88
CA GLU A 781 -26.40 13.21 -9.33
C GLU A 781 -25.68 12.35 -10.37
N LEU A 782 -25.55 11.04 -10.11
CA LEU A 782 -24.92 10.10 -11.03
C LEU A 782 -25.61 10.15 -12.40
N LYS A 783 -26.94 10.15 -12.40
CA LYS A 783 -27.75 10.26 -13.62
C LYS A 783 -27.49 11.57 -14.36
N THR A 784 -27.47 12.69 -13.64
CA THR A 784 -27.33 14.04 -14.21
C THR A 784 -25.92 14.27 -14.78
N GLN A 785 -24.88 13.85 -14.07
CA GLN A 785 -23.50 13.94 -14.53
C GLN A 785 -23.22 12.98 -15.69
N LEU A 786 -23.75 11.75 -15.64
CA LEU A 786 -23.64 10.80 -16.75
C LEU A 786 -24.32 11.34 -18.01
N GLN A 787 -25.47 12.00 -17.87
CA GLN A 787 -26.13 12.67 -18.99
C GLN A 787 -25.27 13.77 -19.59
N LYS A 788 -24.68 14.60 -18.75
CA LYS A 788 -23.77 15.66 -19.19
C LYS A 788 -22.60 15.08 -19.97
N GLU A 789 -21.96 14.01 -19.47
CA GLU A 789 -20.80 13.39 -20.13
C GLU A 789 -21.14 12.67 -21.44
N LEU A 790 -22.34 12.08 -21.55
CA LEU A 790 -22.80 11.47 -22.80
C LEU A 790 -23.15 12.52 -23.87
N GLU A 791 -23.58 13.71 -23.46
CA GLU A 791 -23.96 14.80 -24.35
C GLU A 791 -22.78 15.75 -24.71
N THR A 792 -21.63 15.60 -24.04
CA THR A 792 -20.38 16.30 -24.36
C THR A 792 -19.54 15.51 -25.37
N GLY A 793 -18.93 16.23 -26.34
CA GLY A 793 -17.94 15.65 -27.27
C GLY A 793 -18.41 15.39 -28.71
N LYS A 794 -17.55 14.70 -29.49
CA LYS A 794 -17.79 14.33 -30.90
C LYS A 794 -18.73 13.13 -30.95
N GLY A 795 -19.87 13.26 -31.63
CA GLY A 795 -20.89 12.19 -31.71
C GLY A 795 -22.12 12.37 -30.81
N ARG A 796 -22.27 13.55 -30.18
CA ARG A 796 -23.40 13.93 -29.30
C ARG A 796 -24.81 13.61 -29.82
N GLU A 797 -25.02 13.62 -31.13
CA GLU A 797 -26.35 13.39 -31.73
C GLU A 797 -26.83 11.95 -31.52
N GLY A 798 -25.92 10.98 -31.43
CA GLY A 798 -26.26 9.57 -31.20
C GLY A 798 -26.55 9.22 -29.74
N TRP A 799 -26.18 10.08 -28.79
CA TRP A 799 -26.23 9.78 -27.34
C TRP A 799 -27.28 10.59 -26.56
N LYS A 800 -27.90 11.57 -27.20
CA LYS A 800 -28.86 12.49 -26.58
C LYS A 800 -30.08 11.75 -26.01
N GLY A 801 -30.39 11.98 -24.73
CA GLY A 801 -31.58 11.42 -24.08
C GLY A 801 -31.59 9.89 -23.91
N LEU A 802 -30.43 9.23 -23.98
CA LEU A 802 -30.32 7.77 -23.82
C LEU A 802 -30.16 7.30 -22.37
N VAL A 803 -29.84 8.19 -21.43
CA VAL A 803 -29.59 7.84 -20.02
C VAL A 803 -30.80 7.17 -19.38
N ASP A 804 -32.00 7.66 -19.68
CA ASP A 804 -33.27 7.08 -19.20
C ASP A 804 -33.57 5.70 -19.80
N ARG A 805 -32.82 5.25 -20.79
CA ARG A 805 -32.96 3.96 -21.46
C ARG A 805 -31.87 2.96 -21.09
N ILE A 806 -30.97 3.32 -20.17
CA ILE A 806 -29.95 2.40 -19.68
C ILE A 806 -30.64 1.29 -18.88
N ALA A 807 -30.44 0.05 -19.32
CA ALA A 807 -30.95 -1.15 -18.69
C ALA A 807 -29.93 -1.80 -17.74
N GLY A 808 -28.63 -1.56 -17.95
CA GLY A 808 -27.61 -2.10 -17.07
C GLY A 808 -26.19 -1.60 -17.37
N PHE A 809 -25.31 -1.88 -16.40
CA PHE A 809 -23.87 -1.59 -16.44
C PHE A 809 -23.12 -2.92 -16.41
N GLY A 810 -22.01 -3.06 -17.13
CA GLY A 810 -21.29 -4.34 -17.22
C GLY A 810 -19.78 -4.18 -17.38
N PRO A 811 -18.98 -5.19 -17.01
CA PRO A 811 -19.39 -6.45 -16.36
C PRO A 811 -19.73 -6.29 -14.87
N ARG A 812 -20.25 -7.38 -14.26
CA ARG A 812 -20.58 -7.52 -12.84
C ARG A 812 -21.46 -6.39 -12.26
N ARG A 813 -22.35 -5.81 -13.06
CA ARG A 813 -23.24 -4.71 -12.65
C ARG A 813 -22.53 -3.40 -12.24
N THR A 814 -21.24 -3.23 -12.56
CA THR A 814 -20.46 -2.05 -12.10
C THR A 814 -19.46 -1.53 -13.12
N GLY A 815 -19.31 -2.22 -14.25
CA GLY A 815 -18.27 -1.90 -15.22
C GLY A 815 -18.63 -0.81 -16.24
N PRO A 816 -17.64 -0.34 -17.01
CA PRO A 816 -17.76 0.79 -17.94
C PRO A 816 -18.32 0.39 -19.31
N ASN A 817 -19.33 -0.48 -19.32
CA ASN A 817 -20.09 -0.85 -20.52
C ASN A 817 -21.58 -0.63 -20.27
N LEU A 818 -22.30 -0.19 -21.30
CA LEU A 818 -23.72 0.14 -21.18
C LEU A 818 -24.58 -0.85 -21.95
N LEU A 819 -25.66 -1.31 -21.32
CA LEU A 819 -26.78 -1.96 -21.99
C LEU A 819 -27.91 -0.94 -22.15
N ILE A 820 -28.34 -0.68 -23.37
CA ILE A 820 -29.34 0.33 -23.70
C ILE A 820 -30.53 -0.34 -24.39
N ASP A 821 -31.72 -0.03 -23.91
CA ASP A 821 -32.96 -0.45 -24.55
C ASP A 821 -33.35 0.52 -25.68
N ALA A 822 -33.21 0.04 -26.92
CA ALA A 822 -33.65 0.75 -28.12
C ALA A 822 -34.92 0.11 -28.74
N THR A 823 -35.55 -0.85 -28.05
CA THR A 823 -36.76 -1.51 -28.52
C THR A 823 -37.95 -0.53 -28.50
N LYS A 824 -38.91 -0.74 -29.40
CA LYS A 824 -40.12 0.10 -29.48
C LYS A 824 -41.05 -0.09 -28.27
N ASP A 825 -41.05 -1.30 -27.71
CA ASP A 825 -41.96 -1.72 -26.64
C ASP A 825 -41.37 -1.52 -25.23
N GLY A 826 -40.08 -1.19 -25.11
CA GLY A 826 -39.43 -0.97 -23.82
C GLY A 826 -39.31 -2.25 -23.00
N ILE A 827 -38.72 -3.29 -23.61
CA ILE A 827 -38.70 -4.66 -23.11
C ILE A 827 -37.80 -4.81 -21.86
N LEU A 828 -36.76 -3.99 -21.72
CA LEU A 828 -35.78 -4.12 -20.63
C LEU A 828 -36.12 -3.20 -19.45
N PRO A 829 -35.89 -3.66 -18.20
CA PRO A 829 -36.04 -2.80 -17.03
C PRO A 829 -35.01 -1.68 -17.06
N LYS A 830 -35.48 -0.44 -16.91
CA LYS A 830 -34.62 0.75 -16.85
C LYS A 830 -34.02 0.88 -15.47
N ILE A 831 -32.75 1.25 -15.40
CA ILE A 831 -32.03 1.28 -14.12
C ILE A 831 -32.33 2.52 -13.28
N PHE A 832 -32.60 3.66 -13.92
CA PHE A 832 -32.90 4.95 -13.29
C PHE A 832 -34.40 5.26 -13.17
N ALA A 833 -35.28 4.31 -13.54
CA ALA A 833 -36.73 4.49 -13.39
C ALA A 833 -37.19 4.03 -12.00
N ALA A 834 -38.14 4.75 -11.40
CA ALA A 834 -38.80 4.30 -10.18
C ALA A 834 -39.44 2.93 -10.40
N ALA A 835 -39.22 2.00 -9.46
CA ALA A 835 -39.56 0.59 -9.57
C ALA A 835 -40.91 0.37 -10.26
N LYS A 836 -40.87 -0.21 -11.46
CA LYS A 836 -42.03 -0.85 -12.09
C LYS A 836 -41.90 -2.34 -11.86
N ALA A 837 -43.05 -2.93 -11.53
CA ALA A 837 -43.30 -4.24 -10.94
C ALA A 837 -42.37 -5.38 -11.41
N PRO A 838 -42.10 -6.38 -10.53
CA PRO A 838 -41.36 -7.57 -10.90
C PRO A 838 -41.98 -8.16 -12.17
N ASP A 839 -41.14 -8.50 -13.15
CA ASP A 839 -41.54 -9.37 -14.24
C ASP A 839 -42.01 -10.68 -13.58
N ALA A 840 -43.33 -10.81 -13.44
CA ALA A 840 -43.93 -11.98 -12.83
C ALA A 840 -43.41 -13.20 -13.60
N ILE A 841 -42.79 -14.14 -12.88
CA ILE A 841 -42.50 -15.48 -13.39
C ILE A 841 -43.78 -15.93 -14.11
N PRO A 842 -43.72 -16.34 -15.39
CA PRO A 842 -44.94 -16.66 -16.13
C PRO A 842 -45.74 -17.69 -15.34
N GLY A 843 -47.00 -17.36 -15.03
CA GLY A 843 -47.93 -18.30 -14.42
C GLY A 843 -48.11 -19.53 -15.33
N SER A 844 -48.64 -20.63 -14.78
CA SER A 844 -48.80 -21.88 -15.55
C SER A 844 -49.60 -21.70 -16.86
N ASP A 845 -50.46 -20.68 -16.93
CA ASP A 845 -51.39 -20.40 -18.03
C ASP A 845 -51.00 -19.18 -18.90
N ASP A 846 -49.87 -18.51 -18.64
CA ASP A 846 -49.49 -17.29 -19.37
C ASP A 846 -48.74 -17.57 -20.68
N LYS A 847 -48.94 -16.73 -21.71
CA LYS A 847 -48.14 -16.81 -22.95
C LYS A 847 -46.77 -16.17 -22.73
N LEU A 848 -45.73 -16.74 -23.35
CA LEU A 848 -44.37 -16.19 -23.26
C LEU A 848 -44.28 -14.85 -24.01
N ASN A 849 -43.97 -13.77 -23.29
CA ASN A 849 -43.74 -12.46 -23.85
C ASN A 849 -42.23 -12.16 -23.97
N PRO A 850 -41.80 -11.27 -24.89
CA PRO A 850 -40.41 -10.85 -24.99
C PRO A 850 -39.83 -10.25 -23.69
N SER A 851 -40.68 -9.61 -22.85
CA SER A 851 -40.28 -9.08 -21.54
C SER A 851 -39.77 -10.16 -20.59
N HIS A 852 -40.29 -11.39 -20.67
CA HIS A 852 -39.82 -12.50 -19.82
C HIS A 852 -38.37 -12.93 -20.12
N LEU A 853 -37.77 -12.44 -21.22
CA LEU A 853 -36.36 -12.67 -21.56
C LEU A 853 -35.43 -11.55 -21.06
N SER A 854 -35.96 -10.48 -20.47
CA SER A 854 -35.22 -9.29 -20.03
C SER A 854 -34.03 -9.64 -19.11
N ASP A 855 -34.27 -10.45 -18.09
CA ASP A 855 -33.26 -10.92 -17.14
C ASP A 855 -32.20 -11.78 -17.82
N LYS A 856 -32.61 -12.61 -18.77
CA LYS A 856 -31.70 -13.51 -19.50
C LYS A 856 -30.81 -12.73 -20.46
N ILE A 857 -31.34 -11.70 -21.10
CA ILE A 857 -30.56 -10.77 -21.94
C ILE A 857 -29.59 -9.97 -21.08
N THR A 858 -30.04 -9.47 -19.91
CA THR A 858 -29.18 -8.75 -18.97
C THR A 858 -28.06 -9.64 -18.46
N TYR A 859 -28.36 -10.89 -18.07
CA TYR A 859 -27.35 -11.87 -17.70
C TYR A 859 -26.38 -12.21 -18.84
N ALA A 860 -26.90 -12.39 -20.06
CA ALA A 860 -26.06 -12.62 -21.25
C ALA A 860 -25.13 -11.44 -21.54
N PHE A 861 -25.59 -10.21 -21.32
CA PHE A 861 -24.77 -9.01 -21.39
C PHE A 861 -23.67 -8.98 -20.32
N GLN A 862 -23.99 -9.32 -19.06
CA GLN A 862 -22.98 -9.40 -18.00
C GLN A 862 -21.91 -10.45 -18.32
N LEU A 863 -22.32 -11.63 -18.77
CA LEU A 863 -21.41 -12.72 -19.14
C LEU A 863 -20.57 -12.36 -20.39
N GLY A 864 -21.22 -11.80 -21.41
CA GLY A 864 -20.59 -11.40 -22.66
C GLY A 864 -19.58 -10.27 -22.48
N THR A 865 -19.86 -9.29 -21.63
CA THR A 865 -18.90 -8.21 -21.32
C THR A 865 -17.81 -8.63 -20.34
N ALA A 866 -18.06 -9.64 -19.49
CA ALA A 866 -17.04 -10.18 -18.58
C ALA A 866 -16.02 -11.06 -19.30
N GLN A 867 -16.49 -11.84 -20.28
CA GLN A 867 -15.62 -12.68 -21.09
C GLN A 867 -15.07 -11.90 -22.29
N GLY A 868 -15.83 -11.07 -22.98
CA GLY A 868 -15.31 -10.38 -24.16
C GLY A 868 -14.96 -11.30 -25.35
N PRO A 869 -14.90 -10.77 -26.58
CA PRO A 869 -14.90 -11.62 -27.79
C PRO A 869 -13.53 -12.10 -28.29
N LEU A 870 -12.41 -11.49 -27.87
CA LEU A 870 -11.06 -11.75 -28.40
C LEU A 870 -10.32 -12.83 -27.61
N CYS A 871 -10.24 -12.69 -26.29
CA CYS A 871 -9.33 -13.43 -25.41
C CYS A 871 -9.99 -13.95 -24.14
N ASN A 872 -11.32 -13.91 -24.06
CA ASN A 872 -12.04 -14.10 -22.79
C ASN A 872 -11.58 -13.08 -21.71
N GLU A 873 -11.22 -11.85 -22.09
CA GLU A 873 -10.92 -10.73 -21.18
C GLU A 873 -12.04 -9.67 -21.14
N PRO A 874 -12.30 -9.04 -19.98
CA PRO A 874 -13.36 -8.06 -19.83
C PRO A 874 -13.32 -6.92 -20.85
N MET A 875 -14.49 -6.59 -21.39
CA MET A 875 -14.69 -5.48 -22.31
C MET A 875 -14.66 -4.13 -21.57
N GLN A 876 -14.20 -3.08 -22.24
CA GLN A 876 -14.20 -1.72 -21.71
C GLN A 876 -14.59 -0.70 -22.79
N GLY A 877 -15.48 0.23 -22.43
CA GLY A 877 -15.88 1.32 -23.32
C GLY A 877 -16.77 0.86 -24.47
N VAL A 878 -17.70 -0.07 -24.22
CA VAL A 878 -18.61 -0.59 -25.24
C VAL A 878 -20.07 -0.38 -24.81
N ALA A 879 -20.91 0.08 -25.74
CA ALA A 879 -22.36 0.13 -25.56
C ALA A 879 -23.06 -0.89 -26.46
N VAL A 880 -24.00 -1.61 -25.88
CA VAL A 880 -24.84 -2.62 -26.56
C VAL A 880 -26.27 -2.13 -26.55
N PHE A 881 -26.84 -1.96 -27.73
CA PHE A 881 -28.23 -1.56 -27.96
C PHE A 881 -29.04 -2.80 -28.35
N ILE A 882 -30.19 -3.01 -27.71
CA ILE A 882 -31.17 -4.00 -28.14
C ILE A 882 -32.23 -3.28 -28.97
N GLU A 883 -32.29 -3.57 -30.26
CA GLU A 883 -33.20 -2.89 -31.19
C GLU A 883 -34.53 -3.64 -31.38
N ASP A 884 -34.50 -4.98 -31.42
CA ASP A 884 -35.70 -5.81 -31.57
C ASP A 884 -35.52 -7.20 -30.93
N VAL A 885 -36.59 -7.72 -30.32
CA VAL A 885 -36.69 -9.08 -29.78
C VAL A 885 -38.04 -9.65 -30.18
N SER A 886 -38.06 -10.64 -31.07
CA SER A 886 -39.29 -11.27 -31.55
C SER A 886 -39.32 -12.77 -31.27
N LEU A 887 -40.51 -13.26 -30.89
CA LEU A 887 -40.76 -14.67 -30.57
C LEU A 887 -41.58 -15.34 -31.69
N ASN A 888 -41.03 -16.41 -32.26
CA ASN A 888 -41.66 -17.27 -33.25
C ASN A 888 -41.91 -18.66 -32.63
N LEU A 889 -42.87 -18.74 -31.70
CA LEU A 889 -43.20 -20.00 -31.02
C LEU A 889 -44.24 -20.80 -31.82
N SER A 890 -44.06 -22.11 -31.94
CA SER A 890 -45.11 -23.04 -32.37
C SER A 890 -46.16 -23.21 -31.27
N GLU A 891 -47.43 -23.41 -31.66
CA GLU A 891 -48.54 -23.70 -30.75
C GLU A 891 -48.42 -25.14 -30.21
N ASP A 892 -47.50 -25.37 -29.27
CA ASP A 892 -47.39 -26.63 -28.52
C ASP A 892 -47.86 -26.43 -27.06
N ASP A 893 -48.54 -27.42 -26.47
CA ASP A 893 -49.15 -27.45 -25.11
C ASP A 893 -48.16 -27.41 -23.92
N THR A 894 -46.92 -26.97 -24.14
CA THR A 894 -45.91 -26.82 -23.06
C THR A 894 -46.04 -25.49 -22.33
N SER A 895 -45.89 -25.52 -21.00
CA SER A 895 -45.97 -24.34 -20.13
C SER A 895 -44.97 -23.25 -20.56
N ALA A 896 -45.30 -21.97 -20.39
CA ALA A 896 -44.39 -20.87 -20.73
C ALA A 896 -43.09 -20.89 -19.90
N ARG A 897 -43.14 -21.42 -18.67
CA ARG A 897 -41.97 -21.59 -17.81
C ARG A 897 -40.99 -22.63 -18.36
N ASP A 898 -41.50 -23.75 -18.86
CA ASP A 898 -40.64 -24.79 -19.49
C ASP A 898 -40.03 -24.30 -20.80
N LYS A 899 -40.81 -23.55 -21.60
CA LYS A 899 -40.32 -22.88 -22.82
C LYS A 899 -39.22 -21.86 -22.50
N LEU A 900 -39.41 -21.03 -21.47
CA LEU A 900 -38.42 -20.04 -21.01
C LEU A 900 -37.11 -20.72 -20.55
N ASN A 901 -37.20 -21.78 -19.75
CA ASN A 901 -36.03 -22.52 -19.28
C ASN A 901 -35.25 -23.17 -20.43
N ARG A 902 -35.95 -23.77 -21.40
CA ARG A 902 -35.32 -24.33 -22.61
C ARG A 902 -34.65 -23.26 -23.47
N LEU A 903 -35.31 -22.11 -23.65
CA LEU A 903 -34.81 -21.02 -24.49
C LEU A 903 -33.67 -20.23 -23.84
N THR A 904 -33.54 -20.25 -22.51
CA THR A 904 -32.53 -19.46 -21.78
C THR A 904 -31.12 -19.71 -22.31
N GLY A 905 -30.70 -20.97 -22.46
CA GLY A 905 -29.37 -21.31 -22.97
C GLY A 905 -29.17 -20.93 -24.44
N GLU A 906 -30.23 -20.99 -25.26
CA GLU A 906 -30.18 -20.60 -26.67
C GLU A 906 -30.06 -19.08 -26.84
N VAL A 907 -30.82 -18.30 -26.05
CA VAL A 907 -30.78 -16.83 -26.06
C VAL A 907 -29.42 -16.32 -25.60
N ILE A 908 -28.86 -16.87 -24.52
CA ILE A 908 -27.52 -16.48 -24.04
C ILE A 908 -26.46 -16.72 -25.14
N LYS A 909 -26.47 -17.89 -25.78
CA LYS A 909 -25.52 -18.21 -26.86
C LYS A 909 -25.73 -17.33 -28.09
N ALA A 910 -26.98 -17.10 -28.50
CA ALA A 910 -27.30 -16.22 -29.63
C ALA A 910 -26.84 -14.78 -29.36
N PHE A 911 -27.07 -14.27 -28.16
CA PHE A 911 -26.59 -12.96 -27.72
C PHE A 911 -25.06 -12.88 -27.77
N GLN A 912 -24.34 -13.83 -27.17
CA GLN A 912 -22.88 -13.84 -27.16
C GLN A 912 -22.28 -13.93 -28.57
N SER A 913 -22.82 -14.78 -29.43
CA SER A 913 -22.39 -14.90 -30.82
C SER A 913 -22.61 -13.60 -31.59
N SER A 914 -23.73 -12.94 -31.34
CA SER A 914 -24.09 -11.68 -32.01
C SER A 914 -23.26 -10.52 -31.51
N LEU A 915 -23.00 -10.45 -30.20
CA LEU A 915 -22.09 -9.49 -29.58
C LEU A 915 -20.69 -9.64 -30.18
N ARG A 916 -20.19 -10.87 -30.32
CA ARG A 916 -18.89 -11.14 -30.95
C ARG A 916 -18.86 -10.71 -32.42
N ALA A 917 -19.87 -11.05 -33.21
CA ALA A 917 -19.94 -10.66 -34.62
C ALA A 917 -20.01 -9.14 -34.79
N ALA A 918 -20.83 -8.47 -33.98
CA ALA A 918 -20.97 -7.02 -33.98
C ALA A 918 -19.69 -6.31 -33.53
N PHE A 919 -18.99 -6.85 -32.53
CA PHE A 919 -17.70 -6.34 -32.05
C PHE A 919 -16.61 -6.45 -33.13
N LEU A 920 -16.55 -7.57 -33.85
CA LEU A 920 -15.58 -7.79 -34.94
C LEU A 920 -15.92 -7.03 -36.24
N ASP A 921 -17.12 -6.45 -36.35
CA ASP A 921 -17.48 -5.53 -37.44
C ASP A 921 -16.89 -4.12 -37.22
N TRP A 922 -16.46 -3.80 -35.99
CA TRP A 922 -15.60 -2.65 -35.68
C TRP A 922 -14.13 -3.06 -35.74
N SER A 923 -13.20 -2.11 -35.55
CA SER A 923 -11.79 -2.45 -35.36
C SER A 923 -11.55 -2.85 -33.89
N PRO A 924 -11.33 -4.14 -33.59
CA PRO A 924 -11.03 -4.58 -32.24
C PRO A 924 -9.64 -4.12 -31.82
N ARG A 925 -9.50 -3.68 -30.57
CA ARG A 925 -8.21 -3.33 -29.96
C ARG A 925 -8.06 -4.05 -28.62
N LEU A 926 -6.84 -4.51 -28.35
CA LEU A 926 -6.44 -4.91 -27.02
C LEU A 926 -6.02 -3.68 -26.23
N MET A 927 -6.44 -3.59 -24.98
CA MET A 927 -5.92 -2.59 -24.05
C MET A 927 -4.89 -3.25 -23.14
N LEU A 928 -3.70 -2.66 -23.10
CA LEU A 928 -2.60 -3.10 -22.26
C LEU A 928 -2.71 -2.42 -20.90
N ALA A 929 -2.51 -3.19 -19.84
CA ALA A 929 -2.19 -2.63 -18.54
C ALA A 929 -0.86 -1.87 -18.64
N MET A 930 -0.82 -0.63 -18.15
CA MET A 930 0.35 0.27 -18.23
C MET A 930 0.84 0.67 -16.83
N TYR A 931 2.17 0.67 -16.67
CA TYR A 931 2.85 1.32 -15.58
C TYR A 931 3.35 2.70 -16.01
N THR A 932 3.10 3.72 -15.20
CA THR A 932 3.96 4.90 -15.20
C THR A 932 5.25 4.53 -14.47
N VAL A 933 6.37 4.80 -15.12
CA VAL A 933 7.71 4.54 -14.62
C VAL A 933 8.40 5.86 -14.37
N GLU A 934 8.81 6.09 -13.13
CA GLU A 934 9.71 7.19 -12.79
C GLU A 934 11.12 6.66 -12.59
N ILE A 935 12.08 7.29 -13.26
CA ILE A 935 13.48 6.87 -13.23
C ILE A 935 14.33 8.09 -12.90
N GLN A 936 15.05 7.99 -11.78
CA GLN A 936 16.08 8.95 -11.42
C GLN A 936 17.44 8.42 -11.86
N THR A 937 18.20 9.23 -12.59
CA THR A 937 19.48 8.81 -13.16
C THR A 937 20.43 9.99 -13.34
N SER A 938 21.74 9.75 -13.37
CA SER A 938 22.71 10.77 -13.78
C SER A 938 22.77 10.90 -15.31
N THR A 939 23.35 12.00 -15.79
CA THR A 939 23.61 12.25 -17.21
C THR A 939 24.47 11.18 -17.88
N GLU A 940 25.38 10.55 -17.13
CA GLU A 940 26.36 9.59 -17.67
C GLU A 940 25.72 8.28 -18.14
N VAL A 941 24.61 7.86 -17.52
CA VAL A 941 23.95 6.58 -17.81
C VAL A 941 22.59 6.74 -18.52
N LEU A 942 22.18 7.99 -18.80
CA LEU A 942 20.92 8.34 -19.46
C LEU A 942 20.68 7.56 -20.76
N GLY A 943 21.69 7.45 -21.63
CA GLY A 943 21.59 6.70 -22.88
C GLY A 943 21.25 5.21 -22.66
N ARG A 944 21.84 4.60 -21.62
CA ARG A 944 21.56 3.19 -21.27
C ARG A 944 20.14 3.01 -20.74
N VAL A 945 19.59 4.02 -20.06
CA VAL A 945 18.20 4.01 -19.57
C VAL A 945 17.23 4.03 -20.76
N TYR A 946 17.47 4.91 -21.74
CA TYR A 946 16.65 4.97 -22.96
C TYR A 946 16.71 3.68 -23.79
N ASP A 947 17.88 3.05 -23.87
CA ASP A 947 18.02 1.75 -24.55
C ASP A 947 17.13 0.68 -23.91
N VAL A 948 17.09 0.60 -22.57
CA VAL A 948 16.26 -0.38 -21.86
C VAL A 948 14.77 -0.08 -22.04
N LEU A 949 14.37 1.19 -21.89
CA LEU A 949 12.98 1.61 -22.11
C LEU A 949 12.50 1.27 -23.52
N THR A 950 13.25 1.66 -24.55
CA THR A 950 12.88 1.44 -25.96
C THR A 950 12.76 -0.05 -26.27
N ARG A 951 13.69 -0.86 -25.77
CA ARG A 951 13.69 -2.33 -25.99
C ARG A 951 12.45 -2.99 -25.39
N ARG A 952 11.92 -2.43 -24.32
CA ARG A 952 10.74 -2.90 -23.58
C ARG A 952 9.46 -2.16 -23.97
N ARG A 953 9.48 -1.42 -25.10
CA ARG A 953 8.36 -0.64 -25.65
C ARG A 953 7.85 0.46 -24.71
N GLY A 954 8.72 0.97 -23.85
CA GLY A 954 8.45 2.13 -23.01
C GLY A 954 8.43 3.42 -23.81
N ARG A 955 7.47 4.30 -23.54
CA ARG A 955 7.36 5.65 -24.12
C ARG A 955 7.69 6.69 -23.07
N VAL A 956 8.65 7.56 -23.35
CA VAL A 956 9.00 8.69 -22.48
C VAL A 956 7.92 9.77 -22.60
N VAL A 957 7.38 10.20 -21.46
CA VAL A 957 6.36 11.26 -21.36
C VAL A 957 7.02 12.59 -21.06
N SER A 958 7.94 12.62 -20.09
CA SER A 958 8.66 13.83 -19.71
C SER A 958 10.09 13.51 -19.25
N GLU A 959 10.97 14.49 -19.44
CA GLU A 959 12.35 14.47 -18.95
C GLU A 959 12.64 15.83 -18.31
N ALA A 960 13.08 15.83 -17.06
CA ALA A 960 13.42 17.05 -16.33
C ALA A 960 14.73 16.89 -15.55
N MET A 961 15.60 17.90 -15.65
CA MET A 961 16.80 17.99 -14.80
C MET A 961 16.40 18.50 -13.42
N LYS A 962 16.89 17.84 -12.37
CA LYS A 962 16.63 18.26 -10.98
C LYS A 962 17.58 19.39 -10.59
N GLU A 963 17.02 20.56 -10.30
CA GLU A 963 17.81 21.75 -9.96
C GLU A 963 18.83 21.49 -8.83
N GLY A 964 20.07 21.94 -9.03
CA GLY A 964 21.13 21.84 -8.02
C GLY A 964 21.83 20.47 -7.93
N THR A 965 21.40 19.49 -8.71
CA THR A 965 22.01 18.15 -8.75
C THR A 965 22.27 17.70 -10.20
N PRO A 966 23.21 16.77 -10.43
CA PRO A 966 23.45 16.21 -11.77
C PRO A 966 22.41 15.15 -12.19
N PHE A 967 21.31 15.01 -11.44
CA PHE A 967 20.29 13.98 -11.69
C PHE A 967 19.18 14.48 -12.62
N PHE A 968 18.71 13.57 -13.46
CA PHE A 968 17.54 13.68 -14.31
C PHE A 968 16.44 12.79 -13.76
N THR A 969 15.20 13.27 -13.86
CA THR A 969 13.99 12.49 -13.60
C THR A 969 13.30 12.27 -14.94
N ILE A 970 13.15 11.00 -15.32
CA ILE A 970 12.48 10.58 -16.54
C ILE A 970 11.15 9.96 -16.13
N GLN A 971 10.04 10.46 -16.68
CA GLN A 971 8.74 9.81 -16.57
C GLN A 971 8.43 9.12 -17.88
N ALA A 972 8.13 7.82 -17.83
CA ALA A 972 7.81 7.00 -18.98
C ALA A 972 6.55 6.15 -18.72
N MET A 973 5.95 5.63 -19.78
CA MET A 973 4.87 4.65 -19.74
C MET A 973 5.42 3.32 -20.24
N LEU A 974 5.21 2.24 -19.50
CA LEU A 974 5.71 0.91 -19.79
C LEU A 974 4.58 -0.13 -19.72
N PRO A 975 4.36 -0.98 -20.73
CA PRO A 975 3.39 -2.06 -20.62
C PRO A 975 3.74 -3.04 -19.50
N VAL A 976 2.76 -3.39 -18.66
CA VAL A 976 2.95 -4.34 -17.54
C VAL A 976 3.51 -5.68 -18.04
N ALA A 977 3.08 -6.15 -19.20
CA ALA A 977 3.57 -7.39 -19.81
C ALA A 977 5.07 -7.38 -20.12
N GLU A 978 5.65 -6.21 -20.40
CA GLU A 978 7.08 -6.06 -20.69
C GLU A 978 7.89 -5.67 -19.44
N SER A 979 7.22 -5.36 -18.33
CA SER A 979 7.85 -4.84 -17.10
C SER A 979 8.60 -5.89 -16.26
N PHE A 980 8.30 -7.18 -16.44
CA PHE A 980 8.96 -8.24 -15.67
C PHE A 980 10.46 -8.31 -15.96
N GLY A 981 11.28 -8.21 -14.91
CA GLY A 981 12.74 -8.12 -14.98
C GLY A 981 13.27 -6.76 -15.48
N PHE A 982 12.41 -5.75 -15.63
CA PHE A 982 12.81 -4.41 -16.08
C PHE A 982 13.69 -3.71 -15.05
N ALA A 983 13.33 -3.77 -13.76
CA ALA A 983 14.08 -3.13 -12.69
C ALA A 983 15.50 -3.71 -12.57
N ASP A 984 15.62 -5.04 -12.65
CA ASP A 984 16.92 -5.71 -12.61
C ASP A 984 17.77 -5.45 -13.85
N GLU A 985 17.16 -5.46 -15.04
CA GLU A 985 17.89 -5.11 -16.27
C GLU A 985 18.40 -3.67 -16.21
N MET A 986 17.56 -2.73 -15.75
CA MET A 986 17.92 -1.33 -15.60
C MET A 986 19.05 -1.15 -14.57
N ARG A 987 18.93 -1.78 -13.40
CA ARG A 987 19.97 -1.78 -12.35
C ARG A 987 21.27 -2.36 -12.87
N LYS A 988 21.24 -3.50 -13.57
CA LYS A 988 22.44 -4.16 -14.10
C LYS A 988 23.15 -3.33 -15.17
N ARG A 989 22.41 -2.70 -16.08
CA ARG A 989 23.01 -1.88 -17.16
C ARG A 989 23.54 -0.54 -16.69
N THR A 990 22.94 0.03 -15.65
CA THR A 990 23.37 1.29 -15.05
C THR A 990 24.32 1.10 -13.88
N SER A 991 24.71 -0.15 -13.56
CA SER A 991 25.49 -0.47 -12.36
C SER A 991 24.87 0.06 -11.06
N GLY A 992 23.54 0.10 -11.00
CA GLY A 992 22.76 0.61 -9.88
C GLY A 992 22.55 2.13 -9.88
N ALA A 993 23.04 2.86 -10.87
CA ALA A 993 22.89 4.32 -10.93
C ALA A 993 21.49 4.80 -11.36
N ALA A 994 20.65 3.90 -11.88
CA ALA A 994 19.25 4.18 -12.14
C ALA A 994 18.36 3.12 -11.45
N GLN A 995 17.34 3.61 -10.75
CA GLN A 995 16.34 2.76 -10.11
C GLN A 995 14.95 3.16 -10.63
N PRO A 996 14.29 2.28 -11.40
CA PRO A 996 12.94 2.55 -11.85
C PRO A 996 11.92 2.27 -10.74
N GLN A 997 10.88 3.09 -10.70
CA GLN A 997 9.71 2.89 -9.85
C GLN A 997 8.49 2.71 -10.75
N LEU A 998 7.76 1.60 -10.57
CA LEU A 998 6.60 1.27 -11.38
C LEU A 998 5.31 1.54 -10.59
N ILE A 999 4.43 2.37 -11.15
CA ILE A 999 3.13 2.73 -10.56
C ILE A 999 2.05 2.43 -11.60
N PHE A 1000 0.99 1.72 -11.21
CA PHE A 1000 -0.09 1.39 -12.13
C PHE A 1000 -0.86 2.63 -12.57
N ALA A 1001 -0.95 2.85 -13.88
CA ALA A 1001 -1.60 4.02 -14.46
C ALA A 1001 -3.00 3.70 -15.01
N GLY A 1002 -3.29 2.43 -15.30
CA GLY A 1002 -4.55 2.01 -15.91
C GLY A 1002 -4.34 1.18 -17.18
N PHE A 1003 -5.34 1.22 -18.06
CA PHE A 1003 -5.32 0.49 -19.33
C PHE A 1003 -5.24 1.48 -20.50
N GLU A 1004 -4.29 1.29 -21.42
CA GLU A 1004 -4.13 2.09 -22.64
C GLU A 1004 -4.42 1.22 -23.86
N ILE A 1005 -5.06 1.80 -24.87
CA ILE A 1005 -5.36 1.11 -26.13
C ILE A 1005 -4.04 0.85 -26.88
N LEU A 1006 -3.75 -0.40 -27.20
CA LEU A 1006 -2.71 -0.71 -28.18
C LEU A 1006 -3.27 -0.40 -29.57
N ASP A 1007 -2.70 0.59 -30.25
CA ASP A 1007 -3.18 1.06 -31.55
C ASP A 1007 -2.77 0.13 -32.71
N GLU A 1008 -3.04 -1.16 -32.55
CA GLU A 1008 -2.85 -2.21 -33.54
C GLU A 1008 -4.05 -3.16 -33.49
N ASP A 1009 -4.61 -3.54 -34.65
CA ASP A 1009 -5.72 -4.49 -34.73
C ASP A 1009 -5.12 -5.90 -34.86
N PRO A 1010 -5.43 -6.82 -33.94
CA PRO A 1010 -4.85 -8.16 -33.93
C PRO A 1010 -5.21 -9.00 -35.16
N PHE A 1011 -6.25 -8.62 -35.91
CA PHE A 1011 -6.71 -9.28 -37.13
C PHE A 1011 -6.50 -8.44 -38.39
N TRP A 1012 -5.74 -7.34 -38.31
CA TRP A 1012 -5.44 -6.52 -39.48
C TRP A 1012 -4.65 -7.33 -40.52
N VAL A 1013 -5.13 -7.27 -41.76
CA VAL A 1013 -4.50 -7.88 -42.93
C VAL A 1013 -4.61 -6.86 -44.05
N PRO A 1014 -3.57 -6.64 -44.86
CA PRO A 1014 -3.62 -5.74 -46.02
C PRO A 1014 -4.78 -6.13 -46.94
N PHE A 1015 -5.61 -5.16 -47.33
CA PHE A 1015 -6.76 -5.43 -48.19
C PHE A 1015 -6.90 -4.44 -49.35
N THR A 1016 -6.17 -3.33 -49.36
CA THR A 1016 -6.01 -2.47 -50.54
C THR A 1016 -4.69 -2.76 -51.26
N GLU A 1017 -4.62 -2.42 -52.56
CA GLU A 1017 -3.39 -2.54 -53.34
C GLU A 1017 -2.29 -1.63 -52.76
N ASP A 1018 -2.66 -0.42 -52.33
CA ASP A 1018 -1.75 0.54 -51.67
C ASP A 1018 -1.15 -0.05 -50.37
N ASP A 1019 -1.94 -0.71 -49.52
CA ASP A 1019 -1.44 -1.36 -48.29
C ASP A 1019 -0.45 -2.50 -48.59
N LEU A 1020 -0.67 -3.23 -49.69
CA LEU A 1020 0.20 -4.32 -50.13
C LEU A 1020 1.52 -3.77 -50.70
N GLU A 1021 1.47 -2.64 -51.40
CA GLU A 1021 2.66 -1.95 -51.93
C GLU A 1021 3.53 -1.37 -50.81
N ASP A 1022 2.93 -0.79 -49.77
CA ASP A 1022 3.64 -0.21 -48.62
C ASP A 1022 4.36 -1.25 -47.74
N LEU A 1023 3.83 -2.49 -47.66
CA LEU A 1023 4.39 -3.57 -46.83
C LEU A 1023 5.36 -4.51 -47.55
N GLY A 1024 5.44 -4.45 -48.89
CA GLY A 1024 6.26 -5.33 -49.72
C GLY A 1024 5.74 -6.76 -49.86
N GLU A 1025 6.38 -7.57 -50.73
CA GLU A 1025 5.97 -8.95 -51.06
C GLU A 1025 6.05 -9.94 -49.88
N LEU A 1026 6.77 -9.59 -48.81
CA LEU A 1026 6.91 -10.35 -47.57
C LEU A 1026 6.54 -9.43 -46.40
N ALA A 1027 5.35 -9.59 -45.83
CA ALA A 1027 4.93 -8.90 -44.63
C ALA A 1027 5.75 -9.39 -43.41
N ASP A 1028 6.97 -8.88 -43.24
CA ASP A 1028 7.92 -9.29 -42.20
C ASP A 1028 7.67 -8.64 -40.82
N LYS A 1029 6.68 -7.75 -40.70
CA LYS A 1029 6.36 -7.08 -39.44
C LYS A 1029 5.40 -7.94 -38.59
N GLU A 1030 5.93 -8.57 -37.54
CA GLU A 1030 5.12 -9.30 -36.55
C GLU A 1030 4.08 -8.37 -35.90
N ASN A 1031 2.79 -8.70 -36.04
CA ASN A 1031 1.69 -7.99 -35.38
C ASN A 1031 1.73 -8.25 -33.87
N VAL A 1032 2.02 -7.21 -33.10
CA VAL A 1032 2.26 -7.32 -31.65
C VAL A 1032 0.96 -7.56 -30.91
N ALA A 1033 -0.13 -6.91 -31.32
CA ALA A 1033 -1.46 -7.15 -30.79
C ALA A 1033 -1.87 -8.62 -30.98
N LYS A 1034 -1.61 -9.21 -32.15
CA LYS A 1034 -1.88 -10.63 -32.41
C LYS A 1034 -1.06 -11.54 -31.53
N ARG A 1035 0.23 -11.24 -31.32
CA ARG A 1035 1.10 -12.02 -30.41
C ARG A 1035 0.58 -12.03 -28.98
N TYR A 1036 0.16 -10.88 -28.45
CA TYR A 1036 -0.44 -10.81 -27.11
C TYR A 1036 -1.76 -11.59 -27.05
N MET A 1037 -2.63 -11.39 -28.05
CA MET A 1037 -3.91 -12.10 -28.17
C MET A 1037 -3.70 -13.62 -28.14
N ASP A 1038 -2.84 -14.14 -29.01
CA ASP A 1038 -2.55 -15.56 -29.12
C ASP A 1038 -1.88 -16.10 -27.85
N GLY A 1039 -1.03 -15.31 -27.19
CA GLY A 1039 -0.45 -15.65 -25.89
C GLY A 1039 -1.51 -15.88 -24.81
N VAL A 1040 -2.47 -14.96 -24.69
CA VAL A 1040 -3.58 -15.08 -23.72
C VAL A 1040 -4.50 -16.25 -24.09
N ARG A 1041 -4.83 -16.39 -25.38
CA ARG A 1041 -5.67 -17.50 -25.88
C ARG A 1041 -5.03 -18.86 -25.59
N LYS A 1042 -3.72 -19.02 -25.80
CA LYS A 1042 -2.99 -20.27 -25.46
C LYS A 1042 -3.09 -20.60 -23.98
N LYS A 1043 -2.86 -19.62 -23.10
CA LYS A 1043 -2.94 -19.82 -21.64
C LYS A 1043 -4.33 -20.27 -21.21
N LYS A 1044 -5.38 -19.68 -21.79
CA LYS A 1044 -6.78 -20.05 -21.49
C LYS A 1044 -7.29 -21.29 -22.24
N GLY A 1045 -6.43 -21.98 -23.00
CA GLY A 1045 -6.84 -23.14 -23.81
C GLY A 1045 -7.78 -22.81 -24.97
N LEU A 1046 -7.87 -21.54 -25.38
CA LEU A 1046 -8.70 -21.10 -26.50
C LEU A 1046 -8.04 -21.45 -27.84
N LEU A 1047 -8.86 -21.63 -28.88
CA LEU A 1047 -8.39 -21.90 -30.23
C LEU A 1047 -7.54 -20.72 -30.74
N VAL A 1048 -6.34 -21.03 -31.25
CA VAL A 1048 -5.44 -20.07 -31.89
C VAL A 1048 -5.37 -20.43 -33.36
N GLU A 1049 -5.63 -19.47 -34.23
CA GLU A 1049 -5.53 -19.68 -35.68
C GLU A 1049 -4.08 -19.95 -36.05
N GLY A 1050 -3.82 -21.09 -36.72
CA GLY A 1050 -2.47 -21.51 -37.09
C GLY A 1050 -1.86 -22.62 -36.22
N ARG A 1051 -2.54 -23.07 -35.14
CA ARG A 1051 -2.28 -24.45 -34.67
C ARG A 1051 -2.65 -25.33 -35.86
N THR A 1052 -1.71 -26.18 -36.29
CA THR A 1052 -1.98 -27.28 -37.19
C THR A 1052 -3.22 -27.99 -36.69
N VAL A 1053 -4.38 -27.63 -37.26
CA VAL A 1053 -5.41 -28.60 -37.55
C VAL A 1053 -4.62 -29.63 -38.32
N ALA A 1054 -4.22 -30.70 -37.63
CA ALA A 1054 -3.95 -31.94 -38.30
C ALA A 1054 -5.15 -32.08 -39.24
N ARG A 1055 -4.90 -31.88 -40.54
CA ARG A 1055 -5.85 -32.16 -41.61
C ARG A 1055 -5.98 -33.68 -41.66
N ASP A 1056 -6.39 -34.27 -40.55
CA ASP A 1056 -6.71 -35.66 -40.39
C ASP A 1056 -8.21 -35.71 -40.18
N ALA A 1057 -8.86 -36.22 -41.22
CA ALA A 1057 -10.22 -36.74 -41.25
C ALA A 1057 -11.40 -35.77 -41.32
N GLU A 1058 -11.36 -34.77 -42.20
CA GLU A 1058 -12.57 -34.42 -42.97
C GLU A 1058 -12.46 -34.96 -44.40
N LYS A 1059 -12.62 -36.29 -44.52
CA LYS A 1059 -13.03 -36.91 -45.78
C LYS A 1059 -14.12 -37.96 -45.53
N GLN A 1060 -15.25 -37.69 -46.17
CA GLN A 1060 -16.11 -38.66 -46.85
C GLN A 1060 -16.94 -39.62 -45.99
N LYS A 1061 -18.16 -39.19 -45.61
CA LYS A 1061 -19.40 -39.98 -45.72
C LYS A 1061 -20.55 -39.17 -45.10
N THR A 1062 -21.24 -38.34 -45.89
CA THR A 1062 -22.67 -37.96 -45.69
C THR A 1062 -23.21 -36.88 -46.65
N LEU A 1063 -22.54 -36.57 -47.77
CA LEU A 1063 -23.18 -35.85 -48.88
C LEU A 1063 -23.23 -36.73 -50.13
N LYS A 1064 -24.14 -37.72 -50.07
CA LYS A 1064 -24.89 -38.32 -51.19
C LYS A 1064 -25.83 -39.40 -50.64
N ARG A 1065 -27.03 -39.00 -50.20
CA ARG A 1065 -28.30 -39.60 -50.61
C ARG A 1065 -29.46 -38.69 -50.20
#